data_AF-A0A5C7JLC1-F1
#
_entry.id   AF-A0A5C7JLC1-F1
#
_cell.length_a   1.000
_cell.length_b   1.000
_cell.length_c   1.000
_cell.angle_alpha   90.00
_cell.angle_beta   90.00
_cell.angle_gamma   90.00
#
_symmetry.space_group_name_H-M   'P 1'
#
loop_
_entity.id
_entity.type
_entity.pdbx_description
1 polymer ?
#
loop_
_entity_poly.entity_id
_entity_poly.type
_entity_poly.pdbx_seq_one_letter_code
_entity_poly.pdbx_strand_id
1 'polypeptide(L)'
;MVNSYRYAFAATTPDLPTSGTTVDLGIGQIGIFDAKTWVATATPTSKSIVIAQGTPDTKWIPGVAKGNQTYKSLTIKGSKVTGWKAVKARKPQGQIYTMGFDGVDVTKTLNVPVGKNFTFWITLSGQPIANLLGDTPSTHYATWTEQFSVVLPCAEACSDTCGDTYDCNVVADAVITAVNDRKIIGGQYLTEYVKFTKLLSCDTPSGLPTVPYSKWNLTVADTGDTVALAGVQAQYPGVTIKRVSRDGVFSTYELTEAGSSTPTAFSTSVTPVIPNCSTCPSGYTLVPSVDAYAVARPLSSTTDLHDATAQAAFLATLVAAYSAESGVFLSYNGSVATVELFFTTGTTVTALLSDSVAQIGTNQPLCTQDVATTVAWTKVADCTKAEKEYVLTIKNTDCGATYLTELQAEYEGIGTVTLVSTNSDTCTSQYKIVVTSDNTACDLCDDEFYKFSTPKPFKGMVWTEVAGETGYGTGCVCGIKAESIYEMRKAKECFLKQVAYEFEPLFISFSTRNPDPNDYSVLCETDVPVTKVQNVVYPIGYGRVVADAVIASNYNFNQPWIKNPAERDAFEYELGIDLNGYYDTYILSYEVEPSESSAISGFGTSRVEAFEHAFYFPAGTGSDFETAINGFLAANNSDVDLVSI
;
A
#
# COMPACT_ATOMS: atom_id res chain seq x y z
N MET A 1 -39.41 -22.75 23.75
CA MET A 1 -37.99 -22.93 23.40
C MET A 1 -37.81 -22.33 22.03
N VAL A 2 -37.01 -21.26 21.92
CA VAL A 2 -36.60 -20.70 20.64
C VAL A 2 -35.30 -21.41 20.30
N ASN A 3 -35.30 -22.22 19.24
CA ASN A 3 -34.04 -22.70 18.68
C ASN A 3 -33.44 -21.53 17.89
N SER A 4 -32.19 -21.18 18.20
CA SER A 4 -31.45 -20.14 17.48
C SER A 4 -30.41 -20.80 16.59
N TYR A 5 -30.48 -20.52 15.29
CA TYR A 5 -29.56 -21.04 14.29
C TYR A 5 -28.63 -19.93 13.80
N ARG A 6 -27.33 -20.23 13.71
CA ARG A 6 -26.31 -19.29 13.24
C ARG A 6 -25.67 -19.81 11.98
N TYR A 7 -25.70 -19.00 10.93
CA TYR A 7 -25.08 -19.30 9.65
C TYR A 7 -24.14 -18.17 9.25
N ALA A 8 -23.04 -18.55 8.61
CA ALA A 8 -22.03 -17.64 8.09
C ALA A 8 -21.88 -17.88 6.58
N PHE A 9 -21.87 -16.78 5.84
CA PHE A 9 -21.65 -16.69 4.40
C PHE A 9 -20.46 -15.77 4.17
N ALA A 10 -19.50 -16.18 3.33
CA ALA A 10 -18.31 -15.38 3.05
C ALA A 10 -18.17 -15.15 1.54
N ALA A 11 -18.10 -13.89 1.15
CA ALA A 11 -17.97 -13.50 -0.24
C ALA A 11 -16.50 -13.55 -0.69
N THR A 12 -16.21 -14.32 -1.73
CA THR A 12 -14.98 -14.19 -2.53
C THR A 12 -15.17 -13.22 -3.69
N THR A 13 -16.39 -13.17 -4.21
CA THR A 13 -16.81 -12.30 -5.31
C THR A 13 -17.82 -11.31 -4.72
N PRO A 14 -17.42 -10.05 -4.49
CA PRO A 14 -18.27 -9.10 -3.77
C PRO A 14 -19.43 -8.56 -4.62
N ASP A 15 -19.40 -8.77 -5.93
CA ASP A 15 -20.43 -8.29 -6.85
C ASP A 15 -21.79 -8.95 -6.60
N LEU A 16 -22.82 -8.13 -6.41
CA LEU A 16 -24.18 -8.60 -6.22
C LEU A 16 -24.87 -8.85 -7.57
N PRO A 17 -25.39 -10.06 -7.85
CA PRO A 17 -26.05 -10.35 -9.12
C PRO A 17 -27.39 -9.59 -9.25
N THR A 18 -27.65 -9.05 -10.44
CA THR A 18 -28.89 -8.31 -10.77
C THR A 18 -29.86 -9.11 -11.65
N SER A 19 -29.46 -10.32 -12.08
CA SER A 19 -30.25 -11.20 -12.94
C SER A 19 -29.87 -12.66 -12.74
N GLY A 20 -30.69 -13.58 -13.25
CA GLY A 20 -30.48 -15.02 -13.07
C GLY A 20 -31.15 -15.56 -11.81
N THR A 21 -30.87 -16.81 -11.50
CA THR A 21 -31.42 -17.56 -10.37
C THR A 21 -30.29 -18.05 -9.46
N THR A 22 -30.63 -18.72 -8.36
CA THR A 22 -29.61 -19.20 -7.41
C THR A 22 -28.56 -20.12 -8.02
N VAL A 23 -28.85 -20.81 -9.13
CA VAL A 23 -27.89 -21.74 -9.76
C VAL A 23 -26.84 -21.03 -10.61
N ASP A 24 -27.07 -19.75 -10.92
CA ASP A 24 -26.19 -18.93 -11.75
C ASP A 24 -25.12 -18.17 -10.91
N LEU A 25 -25.11 -18.38 -9.59
CA LEU A 25 -24.13 -17.77 -8.69
C LEU A 25 -22.73 -18.32 -8.95
N GLY A 26 -21.77 -17.41 -9.09
CA GLY A 26 -20.35 -17.76 -9.07
C GLY A 26 -19.91 -18.34 -7.72
N ILE A 27 -18.75 -19.00 -7.69
CA ILE A 27 -18.18 -19.58 -6.47
C ILE A 27 -17.91 -18.46 -5.46
N GLY A 28 -18.52 -18.57 -4.27
CA GLY A 28 -18.44 -17.59 -3.21
C GLY A 28 -19.07 -16.23 -3.54
N GLN A 29 -19.90 -16.15 -4.58
CA GLN A 29 -20.75 -14.99 -4.84
C GLN A 29 -22.01 -15.07 -3.98
N ILE A 30 -22.36 -13.97 -3.31
CA ILE A 30 -23.60 -13.84 -2.54
C ILE A 30 -24.63 -13.10 -3.40
N GLY A 31 -25.87 -13.58 -3.43
CA GLY A 31 -26.98 -12.95 -4.13
C GLY A 31 -28.24 -12.83 -3.28
N ILE A 32 -29.01 -11.78 -3.57
CA ILE A 32 -30.34 -11.56 -3.00
C ILE A 32 -31.38 -11.89 -4.07
N PHE A 33 -32.37 -12.69 -3.72
CA PHE A 33 -33.38 -13.20 -4.63
C PHE A 33 -34.78 -12.90 -4.11
N ASP A 34 -35.71 -12.60 -5.01
CA ASP A 34 -37.12 -12.54 -4.64
C ASP A 34 -37.63 -13.95 -4.27
N ALA A 35 -38.24 -14.11 -3.10
CA ALA A 35 -38.61 -15.44 -2.59
C ALA A 35 -39.74 -16.14 -3.37
N LYS A 36 -40.47 -15.40 -4.22
CA LYS A 36 -41.58 -15.93 -5.04
C LYS A 36 -41.10 -16.34 -6.43
N THR A 37 -40.31 -15.49 -7.06
CA THR A 37 -39.84 -15.65 -8.45
C THR A 37 -38.47 -16.29 -8.56
N TRP A 38 -37.68 -16.31 -7.47
CA TRP A 38 -36.31 -16.82 -7.41
C TRP A 38 -35.33 -16.10 -8.35
N VAL A 39 -35.66 -14.89 -8.77
CA VAL A 39 -34.82 -14.04 -9.62
C VAL A 39 -33.95 -13.14 -8.76
N ALA A 40 -32.68 -13.00 -9.12
CA ALA A 40 -31.72 -12.13 -8.44
C ALA A 40 -32.13 -10.65 -8.55
N THR A 41 -31.92 -9.88 -7.50
CA THR A 41 -32.22 -8.45 -7.44
C THR A 41 -31.27 -7.71 -6.51
N ALA A 42 -30.76 -6.57 -6.97
CA ALA A 42 -29.98 -5.64 -6.15
C ALA A 42 -30.85 -4.60 -5.43
N THR A 43 -32.14 -4.49 -5.79
CA THR A 43 -33.10 -3.56 -5.18
C THR A 43 -34.39 -4.30 -4.79
N PRO A 44 -34.32 -5.21 -3.81
CA PRO A 44 -35.48 -6.02 -3.39
C PRO A 44 -36.63 -5.15 -2.83
N THR A 45 -37.64 -4.87 -3.65
CA THR A 45 -38.90 -4.24 -3.21
C THR A 45 -39.96 -5.26 -2.77
N SER A 46 -39.63 -6.55 -2.81
CA SER A 46 -40.55 -7.63 -2.50
C SER A 46 -40.78 -7.78 -0.99
N LYS A 47 -41.89 -8.43 -0.61
CA LYS A 47 -42.21 -8.66 0.81
C LYS A 47 -41.30 -9.67 1.50
N SER A 48 -40.61 -10.47 0.69
CA SER A 48 -39.77 -11.56 1.17
C SER A 48 -38.67 -11.89 0.19
N ILE A 49 -37.48 -12.14 0.73
CA ILE A 49 -36.27 -12.46 -0.03
C ILE A 49 -35.70 -13.82 0.40
N VAL A 50 -34.82 -14.36 -0.43
CA VAL A 50 -33.91 -15.45 -0.10
C VAL A 50 -32.50 -14.96 -0.40
N ILE A 51 -31.57 -15.20 0.52
CA ILE A 51 -30.15 -14.91 0.30
C ILE A 51 -29.45 -16.23 0.02
N ALA A 52 -28.64 -16.28 -1.02
CA ALA A 52 -27.93 -17.49 -1.38
C ALA A 52 -26.46 -17.21 -1.72
N GLN A 53 -25.62 -18.22 -1.52
CA GLN A 53 -24.20 -18.21 -1.87
C GLN A 53 -23.89 -19.38 -2.80
N GLY A 54 -23.15 -19.09 -3.88
CA GLY A 54 -22.59 -20.12 -4.76
C GLY A 54 -21.44 -20.86 -4.08
N THR A 55 -21.38 -22.18 -4.26
CA THR A 55 -20.34 -23.04 -3.67
C THR A 55 -19.56 -23.74 -4.78
N PRO A 56 -18.29 -24.14 -4.55
CA PRO A 56 -17.55 -24.89 -5.55
C PRO A 56 -18.17 -26.27 -5.78
N ASP A 57 -18.04 -26.79 -7.00
CA ASP A 57 -18.43 -28.17 -7.31
C ASP A 57 -17.58 -29.14 -6.48
N THR A 58 -18.23 -29.88 -5.57
CA THR A 58 -17.53 -30.87 -4.75
C THR A 58 -17.43 -32.20 -5.48
N LYS A 59 -16.20 -32.70 -5.68
CA LYS A 59 -15.97 -34.07 -6.16
C LYS A 59 -16.25 -35.07 -5.02
N TRP A 60 -17.51 -35.46 -4.84
CA TRP A 60 -17.88 -36.46 -3.84
C TRP A 60 -17.59 -37.89 -4.32
N ILE A 61 -17.51 -38.82 -3.35
CA ILE A 61 -17.22 -40.25 -3.55
C ILE A 61 -18.10 -40.83 -4.69
N PRO A 62 -17.56 -41.68 -5.58
CA PRO A 62 -18.32 -42.28 -6.68
C PRO A 62 -19.60 -42.97 -6.15
N GLY A 63 -20.78 -42.51 -6.61
CA GLY A 63 -22.06 -43.18 -6.35
C GLY A 63 -23.18 -42.34 -5.72
N VAL A 64 -22.93 -41.09 -5.31
CA VAL A 64 -24.00 -40.16 -4.85
C VAL A 64 -23.87 -38.84 -5.61
N ALA A 65 -24.69 -38.64 -6.62
CA ALA A 65 -24.71 -37.40 -7.38
C ALA A 65 -25.30 -36.26 -6.52
N LYS A 66 -24.47 -35.32 -6.08
CA LYS A 66 -24.92 -33.99 -5.65
C LYS A 66 -24.47 -32.99 -6.72
N GLY A 67 -25.42 -32.49 -7.52
CA GLY A 67 -25.16 -31.38 -8.43
C GLY A 67 -24.81 -30.09 -7.68
N ASN A 68 -24.31 -29.09 -8.41
CA ASN A 68 -23.96 -27.75 -7.92
C ASN A 68 -24.91 -27.26 -6.81
N GLN A 69 -24.40 -27.12 -5.59
CA GLN A 69 -25.20 -26.76 -4.42
C GLN A 69 -25.02 -25.27 -4.14
N THR A 70 -26.11 -24.57 -3.86
CA THR A 70 -26.07 -23.21 -3.34
C THR A 70 -26.53 -23.24 -1.89
N TYR A 71 -25.80 -22.57 -1.00
CA TYR A 71 -26.26 -22.37 0.37
C TYR A 71 -27.33 -21.30 0.33
N LYS A 72 -28.53 -21.62 0.84
CA LYS A 72 -29.68 -20.73 0.79
C LYS A 72 -30.19 -20.49 2.19
N SER A 73 -30.57 -19.24 2.47
CA SER A 73 -31.40 -18.93 3.62
C SER A 73 -32.79 -19.54 3.46
N LEU A 74 -33.50 -19.66 4.58
CA LEU A 74 -34.96 -19.72 4.53
C LEU A 74 -35.53 -18.41 4.00
N THR A 75 -36.81 -18.40 3.64
CA THR A 75 -37.51 -17.19 3.21
C THR A 75 -37.53 -16.15 4.33
N ILE A 76 -36.90 -15.01 4.09
CA ILE A 76 -36.83 -13.87 5.01
C ILE A 76 -37.97 -12.93 4.66
N LYS A 77 -38.89 -12.69 5.59
CA LYS A 77 -39.94 -11.66 5.45
C LYS A 77 -39.46 -10.36 6.10
N GLY A 78 -39.60 -9.23 5.40
CA GLY A 78 -39.11 -7.94 5.90
C GLY A 78 -39.71 -7.58 7.27
N SER A 79 -41.01 -7.84 7.45
CA SER A 79 -41.74 -7.62 8.71
C SER A 79 -41.36 -8.57 9.85
N LYS A 80 -40.46 -9.54 9.63
CA LYS A 80 -40.00 -10.53 10.61
C LYS A 80 -38.50 -10.45 10.85
N VAL A 81 -37.84 -9.44 10.30
CA VAL A 81 -36.45 -9.11 10.66
C VAL A 81 -36.46 -8.48 12.06
N THR A 82 -35.62 -8.98 12.93
CA THR A 82 -35.51 -8.56 14.34
C THR A 82 -34.23 -7.80 14.63
N GLY A 83 -33.23 -7.88 13.73
CA GLY A 83 -31.99 -7.13 13.87
C GLY A 83 -31.21 -7.05 12.57
N TRP A 84 -30.55 -5.92 12.38
CA TRP A 84 -29.64 -5.66 11.27
C TRP A 84 -28.46 -4.89 11.84
N LYS A 85 -27.26 -5.44 11.70
CA LYS A 85 -26.02 -4.87 12.28
C LYS A 85 -24.90 -4.96 11.27
N ALA A 86 -24.10 -3.93 11.19
CA ALA A 86 -22.87 -3.94 10.42
C ALA A 86 -21.68 -3.62 11.32
N VAL A 87 -20.57 -4.31 11.10
CA VAL A 87 -19.33 -4.14 11.82
C VAL A 87 -18.22 -3.96 10.81
N LYS A 88 -17.64 -2.76 10.77
CA LYS A 88 -16.51 -2.45 9.91
C LYS A 88 -15.28 -3.23 10.34
N ALA A 89 -14.58 -3.80 9.37
CA ALA A 89 -13.30 -4.43 9.59
C ALA A 89 -12.31 -3.40 10.14
N ARG A 90 -11.51 -3.81 11.13
CA ARG A 90 -10.53 -2.93 11.75
C ARG A 90 -9.21 -3.66 11.91
N LYS A 91 -8.15 -3.03 11.43
CA LYS A 91 -6.78 -3.52 11.59
C LYS A 91 -6.32 -3.34 13.04
N PRO A 92 -5.42 -4.22 13.51
CA PRO A 92 -4.83 -4.07 14.84
C PRO A 92 -3.98 -2.79 14.88
N GLN A 93 -3.87 -2.18 16.06
CA GLN A 93 -2.92 -1.10 16.30
C GLN A 93 -2.21 -1.33 17.63
N GLY A 94 -0.88 -1.17 17.64
CA GLY A 94 -0.05 -1.29 18.84
C GLY A 94 -0.28 -0.15 19.83
N GLN A 95 0.27 -0.31 21.04
CA GLN A 95 0.27 0.73 22.05
C GLN A 95 1.33 1.78 21.74
N ILE A 96 1.04 3.06 21.97
CA ILE A 96 1.99 4.16 21.77
C ILE A 96 2.17 4.94 23.06
N TYR A 97 3.43 5.08 23.48
CA TYR A 97 3.86 5.99 24.53
C TYR A 97 4.82 7.04 23.99
N THR A 98 4.81 8.21 24.60
CA THR A 98 5.80 9.26 24.37
C THR A 98 6.46 9.65 25.69
N MET A 99 7.77 9.88 25.65
CA MET A 99 8.56 10.43 26.75
C MET A 99 9.13 11.78 26.30
N GLY A 100 8.86 12.86 27.02
CA GLY A 100 9.10 14.24 26.57
C GLY A 100 7.93 14.77 25.74
N PHE A 101 8.23 15.41 24.62
CA PHE A 101 7.24 15.94 23.68
C PHE A 101 6.30 14.83 23.17
N ASP A 102 4.99 15.09 23.17
CA ASP A 102 3.97 14.12 22.78
C ASP A 102 3.42 14.33 21.35
N GLY A 103 3.99 15.27 20.61
CA GLY A 103 3.57 15.64 19.26
C GLY A 103 2.60 16.83 19.22
N VAL A 104 2.14 17.35 20.37
CA VAL A 104 1.20 18.48 20.42
C VAL A 104 1.57 19.48 21.52
N ASP A 105 1.83 19.02 22.74
CA ASP A 105 2.07 19.87 23.90
C ASP A 105 3.54 20.29 23.99
N VAL A 106 3.83 21.49 23.47
CA VAL A 106 5.18 22.09 23.48
C VAL A 106 5.70 22.41 24.89
N THR A 107 4.89 22.28 25.93
CA THR A 107 5.39 22.42 27.32
C THR A 107 6.14 21.16 27.78
N LYS A 108 5.95 20.03 27.08
CA LYS A 108 6.61 18.77 27.36
C LYS A 108 7.86 18.63 26.51
N THR A 109 9.02 18.44 27.14
CA THR A 109 10.29 18.22 26.44
C THR A 109 11.21 17.32 27.26
N LEU A 110 12.22 16.73 26.62
CA LEU A 110 13.30 16.02 27.28
C LEU A 110 14.23 17.03 27.98
N ASN A 111 13.92 17.36 29.23
CA ASN A 111 14.68 18.32 30.01
C ASN A 111 15.61 17.62 31.01
N VAL A 112 16.89 17.50 30.68
CA VAL A 112 17.90 16.85 31.53
C VAL A 112 18.96 17.86 31.99
N PRO A 113 19.18 18.05 33.30
CA PRO A 113 20.22 18.95 33.80
C PRO A 113 21.63 18.52 33.40
N VAL A 114 22.51 19.48 33.09
CA VAL A 114 23.90 19.20 32.72
C VAL A 114 24.65 18.52 33.87
N GLY A 115 25.44 17.49 33.58
CA GLY A 115 26.21 16.75 34.57
C GLY A 115 25.42 15.75 35.42
N LYS A 116 24.12 15.55 35.12
CA LYS A 116 23.30 14.49 35.71
C LYS A 116 23.19 13.31 34.75
N ASN A 117 23.18 12.10 35.30
CA ASN A 117 22.91 10.89 34.53
C ASN A 117 21.40 10.80 34.25
N PHE A 118 21.03 10.60 32.99
CA PHE A 118 19.64 10.33 32.63
C PHE A 118 19.39 8.82 32.62
N THR A 119 18.45 8.36 33.45
CA THR A 119 18.06 6.97 33.55
C THR A 119 16.56 6.83 33.38
N PHE A 120 16.12 5.83 32.62
CA PHE A 120 14.71 5.48 32.48
C PHE A 120 14.51 3.96 32.43
N TRP A 121 13.28 3.53 32.65
CA TRP A 121 12.86 2.14 32.68
C TRP A 121 11.76 1.89 31.65
N ILE A 122 11.89 0.77 30.96
CA ILE A 122 10.85 0.25 30.07
C ILE A 122 10.35 -1.07 30.64
N THR A 123 9.05 -1.16 30.85
CA THR A 123 8.38 -2.41 31.22
C THR A 123 7.56 -2.90 30.03
N LEU A 124 7.84 -4.10 29.56
CA LEU A 124 7.06 -4.80 28.54
C LEU A 124 6.23 -5.89 29.21
N SER A 125 5.00 -6.07 28.76
CA SER A 125 4.09 -7.10 29.27
C SER A 125 3.14 -7.61 28.18
N GLY A 126 2.37 -8.65 28.51
CA GLY A 126 1.47 -9.33 27.58
C GLY A 126 1.99 -10.72 27.20
N GLN A 127 1.15 -11.49 26.52
CA GLN A 127 1.44 -12.88 26.20
C GLN A 127 2.74 -13.12 25.39
N PRO A 128 3.16 -12.25 24.45
CA PRO A 128 4.47 -12.41 23.79
C PRO A 128 5.64 -12.43 24.79
N ILE A 129 5.59 -11.58 25.81
CA ILE A 129 6.60 -11.52 26.87
C ILE A 129 6.49 -12.73 27.81
N ALA A 130 5.28 -13.15 28.17
CA ALA A 130 5.07 -14.37 28.96
C ALA A 130 5.66 -15.61 28.27
N ASN A 131 5.42 -15.74 26.96
CA ASN A 131 5.96 -16.81 26.12
C ASN A 131 7.50 -16.77 26.06
N LEU A 132 8.09 -15.57 25.94
CA LEU A 132 9.55 -15.39 25.93
C LEU A 132 10.18 -15.78 27.28
N LEU A 133 9.49 -15.49 28.39
CA LEU A 133 9.94 -15.81 29.75
C LEU A 133 9.72 -17.28 30.13
N GLY A 134 9.04 -18.06 29.29
CA GLY A 134 8.71 -19.46 29.56
C GLY A 134 7.70 -19.63 30.70
N ASP A 135 6.93 -18.58 31.00
CA ASP A 135 5.87 -18.65 32.00
C ASP A 135 4.64 -19.34 31.40
N THR A 136 3.88 -20.06 32.23
CA THR A 136 2.66 -20.71 31.76
C THR A 136 1.63 -19.65 31.34
N PRO A 137 0.94 -19.82 30.18
CA PRO A 137 -0.08 -18.89 29.64
C PRO A 137 -1.25 -18.50 30.57
N SER A 138 -1.29 -18.99 31.80
CA SER A 138 -2.38 -18.76 32.75
C SER A 138 -2.31 -17.39 33.44
N THR A 139 -1.22 -16.64 33.30
CA THR A 139 -1.06 -15.33 33.94
C THR A 139 -0.49 -14.29 32.97
N HIS A 140 -1.33 -13.36 32.48
CA HIS A 140 -0.93 -12.16 31.72
C HIS A 140 -0.02 -11.18 32.49
N TYR A 141 0.53 -11.60 33.64
CA TYR A 141 1.31 -10.78 34.57
C TYR A 141 2.82 -10.94 34.40
N ALA A 142 3.29 -11.76 33.47
CA ALA A 142 4.71 -11.85 33.16
C ALA A 142 5.17 -10.51 32.54
N THR A 143 5.98 -9.77 33.30
CA THR A 143 6.53 -8.48 32.89
C THR A 143 8.04 -8.55 32.81
N TRP A 144 8.61 -7.96 31.78
CA TRP A 144 10.05 -7.71 31.68
C TRP A 144 10.31 -6.22 31.85
N THR A 145 11.10 -5.85 32.85
CA THR A 145 11.49 -4.46 33.12
C THR A 145 12.98 -4.30 32.94
N GLU A 146 13.38 -3.28 32.20
CA GLU A 146 14.78 -3.00 31.90
C GLU A 146 15.13 -1.54 32.19
N GLN A 147 16.33 -1.33 32.72
CA GLN A 147 16.87 -0.01 33.01
C GLN A 147 17.80 0.44 31.89
N PHE A 148 17.63 1.68 31.44
CA PHE A 148 18.47 2.36 30.48
C PHE A 148 19.17 3.52 31.14
N SER A 149 20.50 3.51 31.12
CA SER A 149 21.34 4.65 31.52
C SER A 149 21.94 5.27 30.27
N VAL A 150 21.57 6.51 29.98
CA VAL A 150 21.97 7.23 28.77
C VAL A 150 23.31 7.92 29.00
N VAL A 151 24.26 7.70 28.08
CA VAL A 151 25.55 8.38 28.10
C VAL A 151 25.41 9.73 27.40
N LEU A 152 25.48 10.80 28.18
CA LEU A 152 25.45 12.18 27.70
C LEU A 152 26.88 12.77 27.66
N PRO A 153 27.16 13.75 26.79
CA PRO A 153 28.49 14.35 26.68
C PRO A 153 28.94 15.02 27.99
N CYS A 154 30.25 15.00 28.25
CA CYS A 154 30.85 15.59 29.46
C CYS A 154 30.61 17.10 29.54
N ALA A 155 30.33 17.60 30.73
CA ALA A 155 30.09 19.03 30.98
C ALA A 155 31.28 19.94 30.56
N GLU A 156 32.52 19.45 30.58
CA GLU A 156 33.72 20.21 30.18
C GLU A 156 33.81 20.42 28.65
N ALA A 157 33.17 19.56 27.85
CA ALA A 157 33.10 19.70 26.39
C ALA A 157 32.03 20.71 25.94
N CYS A 158 31.26 21.25 26.89
CA CYS A 158 30.15 22.18 26.72
C CYS A 158 30.50 23.62 27.14
N SER A 159 31.78 23.92 27.36
CA SER A 159 32.22 25.20 27.91
C SER A 159 31.84 26.37 26.99
N ASP A 160 31.07 27.30 27.57
CA ASP A 160 30.56 28.59 27.09
C ASP A 160 29.20 28.65 26.35
N THR A 161 28.53 27.55 25.99
CA THR A 161 27.23 27.62 25.25
C THR A 161 26.10 26.75 25.77
N CYS A 162 26.32 25.84 26.72
CA CYS A 162 25.24 25.07 27.31
C CYS A 162 24.62 25.83 28.49
N GLY A 163 23.30 26.03 28.45
CA GLY A 163 22.54 26.50 29.61
C GLY A 163 22.52 25.47 30.75
N ASP A 164 21.60 25.60 31.70
CA ASP A 164 21.49 24.70 32.86
C ASP A 164 21.12 23.24 32.49
N THR A 165 20.70 22.99 31.25
CA THR A 165 20.16 21.71 30.75
C THR A 165 20.77 21.34 29.41
N TYR A 166 20.95 20.04 29.14
CA TYR A 166 21.37 19.55 27.82
C TYR A 166 20.35 19.91 26.74
N ASP A 167 20.82 20.08 25.49
CA ASP A 167 19.94 20.19 24.33
C ASP A 167 19.07 18.92 24.21
N CYS A 168 17.76 19.09 24.07
CA CYS A 168 16.81 17.99 24.03
C CYS A 168 17.08 17.03 22.85
N ASN A 169 17.70 17.51 21.76
CA ASN A 169 18.09 16.69 20.62
C ASN A 169 19.22 15.73 20.96
N VAL A 170 20.22 16.21 21.71
CA VAL A 170 21.34 15.40 22.18
C VAL A 170 20.83 14.30 23.11
N VAL A 171 19.91 14.66 24.01
CA VAL A 171 19.26 13.69 24.90
C VAL A 171 18.46 12.66 24.10
N ALA A 172 17.65 13.10 23.13
CA ALA A 172 16.84 12.21 22.30
C ALA A 172 17.69 11.22 21.49
N ASP A 173 18.76 11.70 20.84
CA ASP A 173 19.62 10.85 20.01
C ASP A 173 20.39 9.82 20.87
N ALA A 174 20.81 10.22 22.06
CA ALA A 174 21.44 9.33 23.01
C ALA A 174 20.45 8.26 23.53
N VAL A 175 19.18 8.62 23.77
CA VAL A 175 18.12 7.65 24.10
C VAL A 175 17.88 6.66 22.96
N ILE A 176 17.72 7.16 21.72
CA ILE A 176 17.51 6.31 20.54
C ILE A 176 18.67 5.33 20.34
N THR A 177 19.90 5.81 20.52
CA THR A 177 21.10 4.96 20.45
C THR A 177 21.05 3.86 21.52
N ALA A 178 20.75 4.23 22.77
CA ALA A 178 20.70 3.28 23.89
C ALA A 178 19.62 2.19 23.71
N VAL A 179 18.44 2.53 23.19
CA VAL A 179 17.36 1.55 22.95
C VAL A 179 17.61 0.68 21.72
N ASN A 180 18.25 1.22 20.67
CA ASN A 180 18.53 0.47 19.45
C ASN A 180 19.61 -0.60 19.64
N ASP A 181 20.62 -0.32 20.46
CA ASP A 181 21.71 -1.25 20.73
C ASP A 181 21.35 -2.29 21.81
N ARG A 182 20.18 -2.14 22.46
CA ARG A 182 19.79 -3.01 23.57
C ARG A 182 19.31 -4.36 23.07
N LYS A 183 19.99 -5.39 23.57
CA LYS A 183 19.54 -6.79 23.47
C LYS A 183 18.72 -7.19 24.67
N ILE A 184 17.68 -7.96 24.43
CA ILE A 184 16.81 -8.56 25.43
C ILE A 184 17.11 -10.07 25.58
N ILE A 185 16.28 -10.77 26.35
CA ILE A 185 16.41 -12.22 26.59
C ILE A 185 16.45 -12.97 25.25
N GLY A 186 17.38 -13.92 25.12
CA GLY A 186 17.61 -14.66 23.88
C GLY A 186 18.52 -13.94 22.88
N GLY A 187 19.06 -12.77 23.22
CA GLY A 187 20.02 -12.04 22.37
C GLY A 187 19.40 -11.25 21.22
N GLN A 188 18.07 -11.17 21.17
CA GLN A 188 17.29 -10.39 20.21
C GLN A 188 17.32 -8.89 20.54
N TYR A 189 17.18 -8.03 19.55
CA TYR A 189 17.14 -6.58 19.78
C TYR A 189 15.77 -6.13 20.28
N LEU A 190 15.75 -5.16 21.20
CA LEU A 190 14.49 -4.56 21.68
C LEU A 190 13.67 -3.94 20.53
N THR A 191 14.35 -3.47 19.49
CA THR A 191 13.74 -2.90 18.28
C THR A 191 12.94 -3.90 17.45
N GLU A 192 13.10 -5.21 17.69
CA GLU A 192 12.22 -6.24 17.12
C GLU A 192 10.82 -6.22 17.77
N TYR A 193 10.68 -5.64 18.96
CA TYR A 193 9.46 -5.63 19.77
C TYR A 193 8.83 -4.24 19.95
N VAL A 194 9.68 -3.20 19.97
CA VAL A 194 9.23 -1.81 20.16
C VAL A 194 9.96 -0.93 19.16
N LYS A 195 9.20 -0.22 18.33
CA LYS A 195 9.75 0.78 17.42
C LYS A 195 9.88 2.10 18.16
N PHE A 196 11.11 2.62 18.22
CA PHE A 196 11.39 3.94 18.78
C PHE A 196 11.54 4.96 17.65
N THR A 197 11.02 6.16 17.85
CA THR A 197 11.10 7.27 16.90
C THR A 197 11.26 8.56 17.68
N LYS A 198 12.18 9.42 17.25
CA LYS A 198 12.35 10.75 17.82
C LYS A 198 11.19 11.64 17.35
N LEU A 199 10.58 12.35 18.29
CA LEU A 199 9.64 13.43 18.03
C LEU A 199 10.37 14.75 18.24
N LEU A 200 10.17 15.68 17.33
CA LEU A 200 10.75 17.00 17.36
C LEU A 200 9.65 18.00 17.02
N SER A 201 9.81 19.24 17.47
CA SER A 201 9.11 20.41 16.96
C SER A 201 9.99 21.61 17.31
N CYS A 202 10.37 22.42 16.33
CA CYS A 202 11.29 23.54 16.53
C CYS A 202 10.77 24.81 15.86
N ASP A 203 11.13 25.97 16.41
CA ASP A 203 10.86 27.26 15.76
C ASP A 203 11.63 27.39 14.44
N THR A 204 12.85 26.83 14.40
CA THR A 204 13.64 26.66 13.16
C THR A 204 14.11 25.21 13.06
N PRO A 205 13.53 24.36 12.18
CA PRO A 205 13.72 22.90 12.15
C PRO A 205 15.16 22.37 12.05
N SER A 206 16.11 23.16 11.57
CA SER A 206 17.50 22.73 11.40
C SER A 206 18.53 23.60 12.11
N GLY A 207 18.18 24.83 12.52
CA GLY A 207 19.16 25.85 12.93
C GLY A 207 20.14 26.27 11.81
N LEU A 208 20.19 25.50 10.72
CA LEU A 208 20.98 25.69 9.51
C LEU A 208 20.25 26.63 8.52
N PRO A 209 20.99 27.45 7.75
CA PRO A 209 20.41 28.22 6.65
C PRO A 209 19.68 27.30 5.66
N THR A 210 18.53 27.74 5.16
CA THR A 210 17.75 27.00 4.17
C THR A 210 17.65 27.74 2.85
N VAL A 211 17.61 26.97 1.76
CA VAL A 211 17.42 27.46 0.40
C VAL A 211 16.04 26.98 -0.10
N PRO A 212 15.22 27.88 -0.67
CA PRO A 212 13.89 27.51 -1.17
C PRO A 212 13.99 26.72 -2.48
N TYR A 213 13.21 25.65 -2.57
CA TYR A 213 13.03 24.79 -3.74
C TYR A 213 11.54 24.67 -4.07
N SER A 214 11.22 24.38 -5.33
CA SER A 214 9.86 24.07 -5.76
C SER A 214 9.80 22.67 -6.35
N LYS A 215 8.74 21.94 -5.99
CA LYS A 215 8.43 20.62 -6.55
C LYS A 215 7.36 20.74 -7.63
N TRP A 216 7.62 20.14 -8.78
CA TRP A 216 6.78 20.20 -9.96
C TRP A 216 6.47 18.81 -10.51
N ASN A 217 5.25 18.61 -10.98
CA ASN A 217 4.82 17.39 -11.67
C ASN A 217 4.43 17.68 -13.12
N LEU A 218 4.72 16.72 -13.99
CA LEU A 218 4.37 16.72 -15.41
C LEU A 218 3.71 15.38 -15.76
N THR A 219 2.46 15.41 -16.22
CA THR A 219 1.73 14.22 -16.64
C THR A 219 1.62 14.19 -18.16
N VAL A 220 2.23 13.19 -18.80
CA VAL A 220 2.34 13.07 -20.26
C VAL A 220 1.90 11.67 -20.70
N ALA A 221 1.22 11.58 -21.85
CA ALA A 221 0.93 10.30 -22.48
C ALA A 221 2.18 9.77 -23.21
N ASP A 222 2.71 8.61 -22.79
CA ASP A 222 3.93 8.04 -23.39
C ASP A 222 4.01 6.50 -23.31
N THR A 223 5.07 5.93 -23.88
CA THR A 223 5.33 4.47 -23.86
C THR A 223 5.73 3.97 -22.48
N GLY A 224 6.14 4.87 -21.57
CA GLY A 224 6.62 4.63 -20.21
C GLY A 224 7.77 3.62 -20.10
N ASP A 225 8.57 3.49 -21.15
CA ASP A 225 9.88 2.82 -21.10
C ASP A 225 10.96 3.79 -20.59
N THR A 226 12.23 3.36 -20.62
CA THR A 226 13.38 4.20 -20.24
C THR A 226 13.71 5.26 -21.28
N VAL A 227 13.31 5.07 -22.54
CA VAL A 227 13.52 6.03 -23.64
C VAL A 227 12.57 7.22 -23.48
N ALA A 228 11.34 7.00 -23.03
CA ALA A 228 10.39 8.06 -22.69
C ALA A 228 10.92 8.95 -21.55
N LEU A 229 11.44 8.35 -20.47
CA LEU A 229 12.08 9.09 -19.39
C LEU A 229 13.31 9.87 -19.88
N ALA A 230 14.16 9.26 -20.70
CA ALA A 230 15.33 9.93 -21.27
C ALA A 230 14.92 11.10 -22.18
N GLY A 231 13.83 10.98 -22.92
CA GLY A 231 13.27 12.05 -23.75
C GLY A 231 12.82 13.27 -22.96
N VAL A 232 12.20 13.03 -21.79
CA VAL A 232 11.87 14.12 -20.85
C VAL A 232 13.14 14.73 -20.27
N GLN A 233 14.07 13.91 -19.77
CA GLN A 233 15.34 14.38 -19.19
C GLN A 233 16.18 15.20 -20.18
N ALA A 234 16.17 14.84 -21.47
CA ALA A 234 16.91 15.55 -22.51
C ALA A 234 16.44 17.00 -22.74
N GLN A 235 15.17 17.31 -22.46
CA GLN A 235 14.65 18.69 -22.58
C GLN A 235 15.00 19.58 -21.38
N TYR A 236 15.44 19.00 -20.27
CA TYR A 236 15.77 19.72 -19.04
C TYR A 236 17.16 19.32 -18.53
N PRO A 237 18.24 19.76 -19.21
CA PRO A 237 19.60 19.46 -18.78
C PRO A 237 19.92 20.14 -17.44
N GLY A 238 20.66 19.44 -16.57
CA GLY A 238 21.11 19.98 -15.28
C GLY A 238 20.12 19.82 -14.12
N VAL A 239 18.93 19.24 -14.36
CA VAL A 239 17.97 18.91 -13.31
C VAL A 239 17.67 17.42 -13.28
N THR A 240 17.44 16.89 -12.08
CA THR A 240 17.13 15.48 -11.88
C THR A 240 15.63 15.25 -12.01
N ILE A 241 15.20 14.61 -13.11
CA ILE A 241 13.81 14.21 -13.34
C ILE A 241 13.66 12.71 -13.10
N LYS A 242 12.62 12.32 -12.35
CA LYS A 242 12.26 10.92 -12.11
C LYS A 242 10.79 10.68 -12.47
N ARG A 243 10.47 9.46 -12.89
CA ARG A 243 9.07 9.03 -13.06
C ARG A 243 8.54 8.52 -11.71
N VAL A 244 7.42 9.06 -11.25
CA VAL A 244 6.83 8.75 -9.93
C VAL A 244 5.66 7.78 -10.00
N SER A 245 4.87 7.85 -11.08
CA SER A 245 3.73 6.96 -11.27
C SER A 245 3.43 6.78 -12.76
N ARG A 246 2.67 5.72 -13.04
CA ARG A 246 2.09 5.48 -14.35
C ARG A 246 0.66 4.97 -14.16
N ASP A 247 -0.28 5.60 -14.86
CA ASP A 247 -1.67 5.18 -14.91
C ASP A 247 -2.09 5.00 -16.37
N GLY A 248 -2.21 3.73 -16.78
CA GLY A 248 -2.41 3.36 -18.18
C GLY A 248 -1.34 3.94 -19.11
N VAL A 249 -1.76 4.87 -19.98
CA VAL A 249 -0.91 5.53 -20.98
C VAL A 249 -0.21 6.79 -20.44
N PHE A 250 -0.57 7.27 -19.25
CA PHE A 250 -0.01 8.49 -18.67
C PHE A 250 1.11 8.18 -17.69
N SER A 251 2.28 8.75 -17.93
CA SER A 251 3.40 8.78 -16.98
C SER A 251 3.42 10.13 -16.28
N THR A 252 3.60 10.12 -14.96
CA THR A 252 3.84 11.34 -14.18
C THR A 252 5.31 11.43 -13.81
N TYR A 253 5.94 12.53 -14.23
CA TYR A 253 7.33 12.89 -13.95
C TYR A 253 7.39 13.96 -12.87
N GLU A 254 8.43 13.90 -12.05
CA GLU A 254 8.68 14.79 -10.93
C GLU A 254 10.03 15.48 -11.12
N LEU A 255 10.04 16.79 -10.87
CA LEU A 255 11.19 17.69 -10.89
C LEU A 255 11.23 18.48 -9.58
N THR A 256 12.43 18.69 -9.05
CA THR A 256 12.68 19.59 -7.92
C THR A 256 13.82 20.55 -8.28
N GLU A 257 13.56 21.85 -8.24
CA GLU A 257 14.53 22.89 -8.64
C GLU A 257 14.57 24.06 -7.65
N ALA A 258 15.71 24.77 -7.61
CA ALA A 258 15.92 25.90 -6.72
C ALA A 258 15.11 27.12 -7.19
N GLY A 259 14.43 27.79 -6.26
CA GLY A 259 13.63 28.97 -6.55
C GLY A 259 12.18 28.67 -7.00
N SER A 260 11.52 29.69 -7.54
CA SER A 260 10.07 29.70 -7.85
C SER A 260 9.74 29.91 -9.33
N SER A 261 10.74 29.93 -10.21
CA SER A 261 10.50 30.03 -11.65
C SER A 261 9.77 28.79 -12.15
N THR A 262 8.67 28.99 -12.86
CA THR A 262 7.93 27.89 -13.49
C THR A 262 8.80 27.24 -14.57
N PRO A 263 9.02 25.90 -14.53
CA PRO A 263 9.79 25.23 -15.56
C PRO A 263 9.09 25.34 -16.92
N THR A 264 9.88 25.46 -17.99
CA THR A 264 9.38 25.54 -19.36
C THR A 264 8.48 24.34 -19.68
N ALA A 265 7.41 24.53 -20.45
CA ALA A 265 6.51 23.44 -20.83
C ALA A 265 7.22 22.36 -21.67
N PHE A 266 6.88 21.11 -21.42
CA PHE A 266 7.41 19.95 -22.15
C PHE A 266 6.77 19.86 -23.53
N SER A 267 7.58 19.65 -24.58
CA SER A 267 7.09 19.43 -25.93
C SER A 267 7.09 17.95 -26.29
N THR A 268 5.95 17.39 -26.67
CA THR A 268 5.89 16.04 -27.25
C THR A 268 6.44 16.05 -28.68
N SER A 269 7.09 14.96 -29.09
CA SER A 269 7.53 14.78 -30.49
C SER A 269 6.36 14.33 -31.37
N VAL A 270 6.50 14.43 -32.70
CA VAL A 270 5.45 14.13 -33.69
C VAL A 270 5.33 12.61 -34.00
N THR A 271 6.03 11.74 -33.26
CA THR A 271 6.08 10.29 -33.57
C THR A 271 5.81 9.30 -32.43
N PRO A 272 5.31 9.65 -31.23
CA PRO A 272 4.96 8.63 -30.25
C PRO A 272 3.70 7.90 -30.72
N VAL A 273 3.87 6.65 -31.16
CA VAL A 273 2.75 5.72 -31.37
C VAL A 273 2.42 5.09 -30.02
N ILE A 274 1.20 5.29 -29.52
CA ILE A 274 0.74 4.66 -28.28
C ILE A 274 -0.04 3.39 -28.66
N PRO A 275 0.48 2.17 -28.38
CA PRO A 275 -0.23 0.93 -28.68
C PRO A 275 -1.35 0.66 -27.65
N ASN A 276 -2.33 -0.15 -28.04
CA ASN A 276 -3.38 -0.71 -27.17
C ASN A 276 -4.30 0.33 -26.51
N CYS A 277 -4.78 1.32 -27.28
CA CYS A 277 -5.68 2.36 -26.77
C CYS A 277 -7.10 2.18 -27.30
N SER A 278 -8.10 2.09 -26.41
CA SER A 278 -9.53 2.08 -26.79
C SER A 278 -10.09 3.49 -27.01
N THR A 279 -9.45 4.50 -26.41
CA THR A 279 -9.73 5.93 -26.59
C THR A 279 -8.40 6.69 -26.62
N CYS A 280 -8.20 7.55 -27.62
CA CYS A 280 -6.96 8.31 -27.70
C CYS A 280 -6.98 9.55 -26.81
N PRO A 281 -5.85 9.87 -26.14
CA PRO A 281 -5.69 11.13 -25.44
C PRO A 281 -5.90 12.34 -26.36
N SER A 282 -6.21 13.50 -25.78
CA SER A 282 -6.32 14.75 -26.54
C SER A 282 -5.01 15.02 -27.32
N GLY A 283 -5.14 15.34 -28.61
CA GLY A 283 -3.98 15.54 -29.50
C GLY A 283 -3.49 14.26 -30.21
N TYR A 284 -4.15 13.12 -30.02
CA TYR A 284 -3.86 11.87 -30.71
C TYR A 284 -5.09 11.38 -31.52
N THR A 285 -4.84 10.78 -32.68
CA THR A 285 -5.83 10.21 -33.59
C THR A 285 -5.86 8.69 -33.44
N LEU A 286 -7.05 8.10 -33.28
CA LEU A 286 -7.23 6.65 -33.18
C LEU A 286 -7.13 6.01 -34.56
N VAL A 287 -6.20 5.07 -34.69
CA VAL A 287 -6.18 4.08 -35.76
C VAL A 287 -6.86 2.82 -35.20
N PRO A 288 -8.06 2.46 -35.69
CA PRO A 288 -8.83 1.34 -35.16
C PRO A 288 -8.14 0.00 -35.43
N SER A 289 -8.52 -1.02 -34.66
CA SER A 289 -8.07 -2.39 -34.92
C SER A 289 -8.59 -2.89 -36.27
N VAL A 290 -7.75 -3.67 -36.97
CA VAL A 290 -8.11 -4.34 -38.22
C VAL A 290 -7.78 -5.82 -38.13
N ASP A 291 -8.61 -6.66 -38.72
CA ASP A 291 -8.30 -8.09 -38.89
C ASP A 291 -7.43 -8.27 -40.13
N ALA A 292 -6.30 -8.95 -39.95
CA ALA A 292 -5.34 -9.25 -41.01
C ALA A 292 -5.52 -10.69 -41.51
N TYR A 293 -5.72 -10.83 -42.82
CA TYR A 293 -5.86 -12.12 -43.50
C TYR A 293 -4.76 -12.31 -44.54
N ALA A 294 -4.11 -13.46 -44.51
CA ALA A 294 -3.26 -13.94 -45.60
C ALA A 294 -4.16 -14.53 -46.68
N VAL A 295 -4.08 -13.98 -47.89
CA VAL A 295 -4.70 -14.55 -49.09
C VAL A 295 -3.59 -15.05 -50.00
N ALA A 296 -3.52 -16.36 -50.18
CA ALA A 296 -2.63 -16.97 -51.14
C ALA A 296 -3.42 -17.37 -52.40
N ARG A 297 -3.11 -16.73 -53.52
CA ARG A 297 -3.78 -16.95 -54.81
C ARG A 297 -2.88 -17.76 -55.75
N PRO A 298 -3.31 -18.96 -56.18
CA PRO A 298 -2.65 -19.69 -57.26
C PRO A 298 -2.66 -18.87 -58.55
N LEU A 299 -1.53 -18.82 -59.24
CA LEU A 299 -1.37 -18.04 -60.47
C LEU A 299 -1.34 -18.95 -61.71
N SER A 300 -1.80 -18.41 -62.83
CA SER A 300 -1.59 -19.05 -64.13
C SER A 300 -0.10 -18.98 -64.52
N SER A 301 0.37 -19.91 -65.34
CA SER A 301 1.76 -19.99 -65.83
C SER A 301 2.23 -18.78 -66.65
N THR A 302 1.35 -17.80 -66.91
CA THR A 302 1.62 -16.57 -67.67
C THR A 302 1.64 -15.31 -66.79
N THR A 303 1.38 -15.41 -65.48
CA THR A 303 1.40 -14.25 -64.58
C THR A 303 2.81 -14.01 -64.06
N ASP A 304 3.33 -12.79 -64.22
CA ASP A 304 4.65 -12.39 -63.71
C ASP A 304 4.52 -11.25 -62.68
N LEU A 305 5.08 -11.45 -61.49
CA LEU A 305 5.06 -10.51 -60.35
C LEU A 305 6.48 -10.26 -59.80
N HIS A 306 7.52 -10.35 -60.63
CA HIS A 306 8.90 -10.10 -60.18
C HIS A 306 9.25 -8.61 -59.98
N ASP A 307 8.42 -7.68 -60.44
CA ASP A 307 8.62 -6.24 -60.23
C ASP A 307 7.53 -5.60 -59.32
N ALA A 308 7.91 -4.52 -58.65
CA ALA A 308 7.06 -3.86 -57.66
C ALA A 308 5.79 -3.22 -58.27
N THR A 309 5.79 -2.86 -59.55
CA THR A 309 4.62 -2.26 -60.21
C THR A 309 3.55 -3.33 -60.47
N ALA A 310 3.98 -4.49 -60.98
CA ALA A 310 3.11 -5.65 -61.16
C ALA A 310 2.55 -6.16 -59.83
N GLN A 311 3.37 -6.21 -58.77
CA GLN A 311 2.93 -6.56 -57.41
C GLN A 311 1.89 -5.59 -56.86
N ALA A 312 2.10 -4.28 -57.01
CA ALA A 312 1.15 -3.26 -56.55
C ALA A 312 -0.18 -3.32 -57.30
N ALA A 313 -0.15 -3.53 -58.62
CA ALA A 313 -1.36 -3.70 -59.43
C ALA A 313 -2.14 -4.97 -59.06
N PHE A 314 -1.43 -6.08 -58.81
CA PHE A 314 -2.01 -7.33 -58.36
C PHE A 314 -2.66 -7.20 -56.97
N LEU A 315 -1.95 -6.56 -56.04
CA LEU A 315 -2.45 -6.25 -54.70
C LEU A 315 -3.71 -5.37 -54.75
N ALA A 316 -3.70 -4.28 -55.54
CA ALA A 316 -4.87 -3.42 -55.69
C ALA A 316 -6.09 -4.17 -56.25
N THR A 317 -5.86 -5.13 -57.15
CA THR A 317 -6.92 -5.98 -57.69
C THR A 317 -7.51 -6.89 -56.62
N LEU A 318 -6.67 -7.44 -55.73
CA LEU A 318 -7.11 -8.27 -54.60
C LEU A 318 -7.82 -7.47 -53.52
N VAL A 319 -7.31 -6.29 -53.17
CA VAL A 319 -7.96 -5.36 -52.23
C VAL A 319 -9.37 -5.04 -52.72
N ALA A 320 -9.52 -4.68 -54.00
CA ALA A 320 -10.83 -4.41 -54.59
C ALA A 320 -11.74 -5.66 -54.64
N ALA A 321 -11.19 -6.82 -55.05
CA ALA A 321 -11.96 -8.05 -55.18
C ALA A 321 -12.53 -8.56 -53.85
N TYR A 322 -11.75 -8.41 -52.76
CA TYR A 322 -12.17 -8.80 -51.42
C TYR A 322 -12.88 -7.68 -50.65
N SER A 323 -12.96 -6.46 -51.21
CA SER A 323 -13.43 -5.26 -50.49
C SER A 323 -12.65 -5.00 -49.19
N ALA A 324 -11.34 -5.25 -49.21
CA ALA A 324 -10.45 -4.94 -48.11
C ALA A 324 -10.21 -3.41 -48.03
N GLU A 325 -9.91 -2.89 -46.84
CA GLU A 325 -9.60 -1.46 -46.66
C GLU A 325 -8.23 -1.11 -47.26
N SER A 326 -7.27 -2.02 -47.09
CA SER A 326 -5.91 -1.92 -47.63
C SER A 326 -5.23 -3.30 -47.64
N GLY A 327 -4.00 -3.39 -48.13
CA GLY A 327 -3.23 -4.63 -48.08
C GLY A 327 -1.74 -4.41 -48.36
N VAL A 328 -0.96 -5.48 -48.18
CA VAL A 328 0.49 -5.54 -48.41
C VAL A 328 0.83 -6.81 -49.20
N PHE A 329 1.73 -6.69 -50.18
CA PHE A 329 2.23 -7.84 -50.92
C PHE A 329 3.33 -8.53 -50.12
N LEU A 330 3.17 -9.83 -49.81
CA LEU A 330 4.12 -10.54 -48.96
C LEU A 330 5.16 -11.33 -49.76
N SER A 331 4.70 -12.15 -50.71
CA SER A 331 5.61 -13.03 -51.44
C SER A 331 5.01 -13.57 -52.74
N TYR A 332 5.91 -14.00 -53.62
CA TYR A 332 5.61 -14.68 -54.87
C TYR A 332 6.69 -15.73 -55.17
N ASN A 333 6.28 -16.94 -55.56
CA ASN A 333 7.20 -18.04 -55.82
C ASN A 333 7.07 -18.64 -57.24
N GLY A 334 6.48 -17.91 -58.18
CA GLY A 334 6.25 -18.39 -59.54
C GLY A 334 4.93 -19.12 -59.76
N SER A 335 4.30 -19.65 -58.71
CA SER A 335 3.05 -20.44 -58.79
C SER A 335 1.94 -19.93 -57.87
N VAL A 336 2.28 -19.27 -56.77
CA VAL A 336 1.36 -18.68 -55.80
C VAL A 336 1.86 -17.29 -55.41
N ALA A 337 0.95 -16.34 -55.32
CA ALA A 337 1.20 -15.04 -54.72
C ALA A 337 0.44 -14.92 -53.39
N THR A 338 1.12 -14.46 -52.35
CA THR A 338 0.53 -14.26 -51.02
C THR A 338 0.50 -12.78 -50.69
N VAL A 339 -0.67 -12.29 -50.32
CA VAL A 339 -0.89 -10.92 -49.85
C VAL A 339 -1.49 -10.93 -48.45
N GLU A 340 -1.21 -9.89 -47.69
CA GLU A 340 -1.91 -9.58 -46.45
C GLU A 340 -2.98 -8.53 -46.74
N LEU A 341 -4.23 -8.80 -46.39
CA LEU A 341 -5.35 -7.87 -46.55
C LEU A 341 -5.92 -7.49 -45.19
N PHE A 342 -6.26 -6.20 -45.03
CA PHE A 342 -6.80 -5.65 -43.80
C PHE A 342 -8.28 -5.34 -43.94
N PHE A 343 -9.06 -5.78 -42.95
CA PHE A 343 -10.50 -5.60 -42.88
C PHE A 343 -10.90 -5.01 -41.53
N THR A 344 -12.07 -4.37 -41.49
CA THR A 344 -12.69 -3.97 -40.23
C THR A 344 -12.86 -5.19 -39.31
N THR A 345 -12.52 -5.07 -38.02
CA THR A 345 -12.60 -6.18 -37.06
C THR A 345 -13.98 -6.85 -37.03
N GLY A 346 -14.01 -8.18 -37.04
CA GLY A 346 -15.23 -8.99 -37.07
C GLY A 346 -15.70 -9.39 -38.47
N THR A 347 -14.98 -8.97 -39.52
CA THR A 347 -15.30 -9.33 -40.90
C THR A 347 -14.92 -10.78 -41.18
N THR A 348 -15.90 -11.63 -41.51
CA THR A 348 -15.62 -13.01 -41.95
C THR A 348 -15.25 -13.01 -43.43
N VAL A 349 -13.99 -13.30 -43.75
CA VAL A 349 -13.50 -13.37 -45.13
C VAL A 349 -13.63 -14.79 -45.67
N THR A 350 -14.34 -14.95 -46.78
CA THR A 350 -14.47 -16.24 -47.49
C THR A 350 -13.53 -16.27 -48.69
N ALA A 351 -12.86 -17.39 -48.91
CA ALA A 351 -11.99 -17.56 -50.07
C ALA A 351 -12.74 -17.39 -51.39
N LEU A 352 -12.18 -16.59 -52.29
CA LEU A 352 -12.67 -16.43 -53.65
C LEU A 352 -11.94 -17.39 -54.58
N LEU A 353 -12.66 -18.05 -55.48
CA LEU A 353 -12.11 -18.99 -56.46
C LEU A 353 -11.28 -20.10 -55.80
N SER A 354 -10.01 -20.26 -56.19
CA SER A 354 -9.07 -21.26 -55.67
C SER A 354 -8.10 -20.68 -54.64
N ASP A 355 -8.40 -19.51 -54.08
CA ASP A 355 -7.55 -18.89 -53.06
C ASP A 355 -7.58 -19.69 -51.76
N SER A 356 -6.47 -19.64 -51.01
CA SER A 356 -6.50 -19.98 -49.59
C SER A 356 -6.49 -18.71 -48.76
N VAL A 357 -7.40 -18.64 -47.79
CA VAL A 357 -7.55 -17.51 -46.88
C VAL A 357 -7.33 -18.00 -45.46
N ALA A 358 -6.42 -17.37 -44.74
CA ALA A 358 -6.15 -17.67 -43.34
C ALA A 358 -6.05 -16.36 -42.55
N GLN A 359 -6.76 -16.28 -41.42
CA GLN A 359 -6.59 -15.16 -40.51
C GLN A 359 -5.22 -15.28 -39.83
N ILE A 360 -4.41 -14.23 -39.93
CA ILE A 360 -3.06 -14.19 -39.34
C ILE A 360 -3.13 -13.59 -37.93
N GLY A 361 -4.04 -12.65 -37.71
CA GLY A 361 -4.29 -12.04 -36.41
C GLY A 361 -5.14 -10.78 -36.51
N THR A 362 -5.35 -10.13 -35.37
CA THR A 362 -5.97 -8.81 -35.27
C THR A 362 -4.90 -7.82 -34.84
N ASN A 363 -4.69 -6.77 -35.64
CA ASN A 363 -3.79 -5.68 -35.25
C ASN A 363 -4.44 -4.86 -34.14
N GLN A 364 -3.68 -4.56 -33.09
CA GLN A 364 -4.17 -3.79 -31.96
C GLN A 364 -4.41 -2.31 -32.35
N PRO A 365 -5.41 -1.64 -31.76
CA PRO A 365 -5.64 -0.23 -32.02
C PRO A 365 -4.46 0.60 -31.52
N LEU A 366 -4.08 1.63 -32.28
CA LEU A 366 -2.95 2.50 -31.97
C LEU A 366 -3.35 3.98 -32.08
N CYS A 367 -2.75 4.82 -31.26
CA CYS A 367 -2.94 6.26 -31.30
C CYS A 367 -1.70 6.93 -31.91
N THR A 368 -1.89 7.77 -32.93
CA THR A 368 -0.81 8.56 -33.55
C THR A 368 -1.00 10.05 -33.26
N GLN A 369 0.09 10.81 -33.21
CA GLN A 369 0.04 12.26 -33.04
C GLN A 369 0.75 12.94 -34.22
N ASP A 370 0.01 13.70 -35.02
CA ASP A 370 0.55 14.38 -36.21
C ASP A 370 0.98 15.83 -35.94
N VAL A 371 0.74 16.34 -34.72
CA VAL A 371 1.07 17.70 -34.30
C VAL A 371 1.68 17.69 -32.89
N ALA A 372 2.86 18.30 -32.73
CA ALA A 372 3.49 18.44 -31.42
C ALA A 372 2.59 19.22 -30.46
N THR A 373 2.44 18.71 -29.23
CA THR A 373 1.68 19.36 -28.15
C THR A 373 2.61 19.75 -27.02
N THR A 374 2.29 20.87 -26.34
CA THR A 374 3.02 21.32 -25.16
C THR A 374 2.24 21.04 -23.89
N VAL A 375 2.89 20.44 -22.90
CA VAL A 375 2.30 20.14 -21.58
C VAL A 375 3.03 20.93 -20.51
N ALA A 376 2.29 21.71 -19.72
CA ALA A 376 2.85 22.55 -18.66
C ALA A 376 3.16 21.74 -17.39
N TRP A 377 4.18 22.15 -16.65
CA TRP A 377 4.45 21.67 -15.31
C TRP A 377 3.44 22.25 -14.31
N THR A 378 3.02 21.42 -13.35
CA THR A 378 2.12 21.84 -12.27
C THR A 378 2.88 21.87 -10.96
N LYS A 379 2.81 22.98 -10.23
CA LYS A 379 3.46 23.10 -8.91
C LYS A 379 2.72 22.22 -7.91
N VAL A 380 3.47 21.41 -7.17
CA VAL A 380 2.94 20.46 -6.18
C VAL A 380 3.14 21.01 -4.78
N ALA A 381 4.35 21.46 -4.46
CA ALA A 381 4.72 21.89 -3.12
C ALA A 381 5.87 22.90 -3.16
N ASP A 382 5.93 23.73 -2.12
CA ASP A 382 7.11 24.48 -1.74
C ASP A 382 7.97 23.59 -0.85
N CYS A 383 9.27 23.52 -1.16
CA CYS A 383 10.22 22.66 -0.47
C CYS A 383 11.44 23.46 -0.01
N THR A 384 12.22 22.86 0.89
CA THR A 384 13.48 23.44 1.37
C THR A 384 14.60 22.41 1.35
N LYS A 385 15.81 22.89 1.10
CA LYS A 385 17.06 22.20 1.38
C LYS A 385 17.83 22.98 2.43
N ALA A 386 18.56 22.30 3.30
CA ALA A 386 19.44 22.95 4.27
C ALA A 386 20.88 23.01 3.74
N GLU A 387 21.62 24.02 4.17
CA GLU A 387 23.04 24.20 3.90
C GLU A 387 23.87 23.91 5.15
N LYS A 388 25.02 23.25 4.98
CA LYS A 388 25.96 22.94 6.07
C LYS A 388 27.40 23.23 5.65
N GLU A 389 28.21 23.74 6.56
CA GLU A 389 29.60 24.12 6.30
C GLU A 389 30.58 23.02 6.74
N TYR A 390 31.54 22.72 5.85
CA TYR A 390 32.68 21.85 6.14
C TYR A 390 33.98 22.62 5.96
N VAL A 391 34.97 22.32 6.81
CA VAL A 391 36.32 22.88 6.74
C VAL A 391 37.38 21.81 6.49
N LEU A 392 38.43 22.20 5.77
CA LEU A 392 39.57 21.35 5.46
C LEU A 392 40.86 22.14 5.61
N THR A 393 41.81 21.61 6.37
CA THR A 393 43.12 22.22 6.55
C THR A 393 44.17 21.38 5.84
N ILE A 394 44.91 22.00 4.91
CA ILE A 394 45.92 21.33 4.09
C ILE A 394 47.26 22.07 4.24
N LYS A 395 48.36 21.31 4.30
CA LYS A 395 49.71 21.86 4.14
C LYS A 395 50.02 22.10 2.66
N ASN A 396 50.35 23.33 2.30
CA ASN A 396 50.73 23.71 0.94
C ASN A 396 52.15 23.21 0.64
N THR A 397 52.40 22.84 -0.62
CA THR A 397 53.73 22.40 -1.08
C THR A 397 54.74 23.53 -1.02
N ASP A 398 54.30 24.74 -1.37
CA ASP A 398 55.05 25.99 -1.26
C ASP A 398 54.23 27.01 -0.46
N CYS A 399 54.87 27.76 0.44
CA CYS A 399 54.19 28.68 1.36
C CYS A 399 53.49 29.88 0.67
N GLY A 400 53.69 30.04 -0.65
CA GLY A 400 53.01 31.05 -1.48
C GLY A 400 51.97 30.49 -2.46
N ALA A 401 51.81 29.16 -2.55
CA ALA A 401 50.83 28.50 -3.41
C ALA A 401 49.64 27.97 -2.59
N THR A 402 48.44 28.01 -3.14
CA THR A 402 47.23 27.44 -2.51
C THR A 402 46.59 26.41 -3.43
N TYR A 403 45.78 25.52 -2.85
CA TYR A 403 45.01 24.51 -3.57
C TYR A 403 43.61 24.98 -3.97
N LEU A 404 43.32 26.29 -3.90
CA LEU A 404 41.96 26.81 -4.11
C LEU A 404 41.39 26.41 -5.48
N THR A 405 42.16 26.58 -6.55
CA THR A 405 41.72 26.24 -7.92
C THR A 405 41.54 24.74 -8.12
N GLU A 406 42.42 23.92 -7.53
CA GLU A 406 42.31 22.45 -7.57
C GLU A 406 41.05 21.98 -6.82
N LEU A 407 40.80 22.55 -5.64
CA LEU A 407 39.60 22.22 -4.85
C LEU A 407 38.32 22.69 -5.54
N GLN A 408 38.31 23.87 -6.16
CA GLN A 408 37.14 24.36 -6.91
C GLN A 408 36.79 23.45 -8.10
N ALA A 409 37.79 22.88 -8.77
CA ALA A 409 37.57 21.93 -9.86
C ALA A 409 37.11 20.55 -9.35
N GLU A 410 37.69 20.05 -8.25
CA GLU A 410 37.36 18.72 -7.72
C GLU A 410 35.94 18.66 -7.12
N TYR A 411 35.49 19.75 -6.50
CA TYR A 411 34.17 19.82 -5.84
C TYR A 411 33.11 20.58 -6.67
N GLU A 412 33.35 20.75 -7.97
CA GLU A 412 32.38 21.33 -8.90
C GLU A 412 31.08 20.50 -8.88
N GLY A 413 29.95 21.18 -8.64
CA GLY A 413 28.62 20.54 -8.52
C GLY A 413 28.26 20.05 -7.11
N ILE A 414 29.16 20.11 -6.13
CA ILE A 414 28.86 19.79 -4.71
C ILE A 414 28.66 21.07 -3.90
N GLY A 415 29.51 22.08 -4.11
CA GLY A 415 29.47 23.33 -3.36
C GLY A 415 30.58 24.29 -3.79
N THR A 416 30.50 25.55 -3.35
CA THR A 416 31.55 26.54 -3.64
C THR A 416 32.65 26.48 -2.58
N VAL A 417 33.88 26.16 -2.99
CA VAL A 417 35.04 26.17 -2.09
C VAL A 417 35.63 27.59 -1.98
N THR A 418 35.86 28.04 -0.76
CA THR A 418 36.47 29.33 -0.42
C THR A 418 37.70 29.15 0.46
N LEU A 419 38.69 30.02 0.30
CA LEU A 419 39.86 30.07 1.18
C LEU A 419 39.49 30.86 2.45
N VAL A 420 39.64 30.24 3.62
CA VAL A 420 39.34 30.86 4.92
C VAL A 420 40.56 31.63 5.42
N SER A 421 41.71 30.95 5.50
CA SER A 421 42.95 31.55 6.01
C SER A 421 44.17 30.79 5.51
N THR A 422 45.32 31.46 5.52
CA THR A 422 46.63 30.88 5.24
C THR A 422 47.60 31.27 6.34
N ASN A 423 48.27 30.29 6.95
CA ASN A 423 49.36 30.50 7.88
C ASN A 423 50.69 30.37 7.13
N SER A 424 51.43 31.47 7.02
CA SER A 424 52.72 31.52 6.31
C SER A 424 53.85 30.81 7.06
N ASP A 425 53.76 30.68 8.38
CA ASP A 425 54.81 30.10 9.22
C ASP A 425 54.76 28.57 9.19
N THR A 426 53.55 28.00 9.14
CA THR A 426 53.32 26.55 9.02
C THR A 426 53.04 26.10 7.58
N CYS A 427 52.90 27.05 6.66
CA CYS A 427 52.54 26.83 5.25
C CYS A 427 51.27 25.99 5.10
N THR A 428 50.26 26.29 5.94
CA THR A 428 48.96 25.60 5.94
C THR A 428 47.85 26.56 5.55
N SER A 429 46.95 26.11 4.69
CA SER A 429 45.73 26.84 4.33
C SER A 429 44.50 26.08 4.78
N GLN A 430 43.51 26.83 5.27
CA GLN A 430 42.19 26.31 5.62
C GLN A 430 41.19 26.75 4.54
N TYR A 431 40.38 25.80 4.09
CA TYR A 431 39.34 25.98 3.09
C TYR A 431 37.98 25.66 3.70
N LYS A 432 36.94 26.25 3.13
CA LYS A 432 35.54 26.02 3.51
C LYS A 432 34.71 25.68 2.28
N ILE A 433 33.80 24.72 2.43
CA ILE A 433 32.79 24.37 1.44
C ILE A 433 31.41 24.39 2.09
N VAL A 434 30.42 24.94 1.39
CA VAL A 434 29.00 24.89 1.77
C VAL A 434 28.33 23.79 0.95
N VAL A 435 27.69 22.84 1.62
CA VAL A 435 27.05 21.66 1.01
C VAL A 435 25.55 21.71 1.28
N THR A 436 24.73 21.48 0.25
CA THR A 436 23.27 21.36 0.38
C THR A 436 22.84 19.94 0.72
N SER A 437 21.73 19.78 1.44
CA SER A 437 21.18 18.47 1.80
C SER A 437 20.83 17.58 0.59
N ASP A 438 20.98 16.27 0.78
CA ASP A 438 20.66 15.25 -0.22
C ASP A 438 19.14 15.15 -0.42
N ASN A 439 18.38 15.11 0.67
CA ASN A 439 16.92 15.16 0.65
C ASN A 439 16.40 16.59 0.50
N THR A 440 15.17 16.70 0.03
CA THR A 440 14.42 17.96 -0.08
C THR A 440 13.16 17.80 0.78
N ALA A 441 13.01 18.63 1.81
CA ALA A 441 11.84 18.60 2.67
C ALA A 441 10.70 19.37 1.97
N CYS A 442 9.64 18.68 1.59
CA CYS A 442 8.52 19.24 0.81
C CYS A 442 7.20 19.30 1.60
N ASP A 443 7.20 18.81 2.84
CA ASP A 443 6.07 18.88 3.75
C ASP A 443 6.52 19.65 4.99
N LEU A 444 5.78 20.70 5.34
CA LEU A 444 6.04 21.50 6.54
C LEU A 444 5.39 20.89 7.78
N CYS A 445 4.57 19.84 7.63
CA CYS A 445 3.88 19.14 8.70
C CYS A 445 4.62 17.88 9.17
N ASP A 446 5.60 17.39 8.40
CA ASP A 446 6.47 16.27 8.75
C ASP A 446 7.91 16.78 8.96
N ASP A 447 8.45 16.62 10.17
CA ASP A 447 9.84 17.00 10.47
C ASP A 447 10.83 16.02 9.82
N GLU A 448 11.17 16.26 8.55
CA GLU A 448 12.24 15.54 7.87
C GLU A 448 13.62 16.03 8.31
N PHE A 449 14.44 15.14 8.87
CA PHE A 449 15.85 15.43 9.12
C PHE A 449 16.62 15.58 7.79
N TYR A 450 17.33 16.70 7.63
CA TYR A 450 18.23 16.92 6.49
C TYR A 450 19.43 15.97 6.55
N LYS A 451 19.64 15.23 5.47
CA LYS A 451 20.76 14.31 5.27
C LYS A 451 21.84 15.00 4.47
N PHE A 452 23.08 14.85 4.92
CA PHE A 452 24.25 15.41 4.25
C PHE A 452 25.23 14.29 3.96
N SER A 453 25.72 14.24 2.72
CA SER A 453 26.86 13.42 2.36
C SER A 453 28.15 14.22 2.59
N THR A 454 29.02 13.71 3.46
CA THR A 454 30.33 14.34 3.71
C THR A 454 31.14 14.42 2.41
N PRO A 455 31.76 15.57 2.08
CA PRO A 455 32.57 15.69 0.88
C PRO A 455 33.71 14.66 0.84
N LYS A 456 34.00 14.14 -0.36
CA LYS A 456 35.08 13.16 -0.55
C LYS A 456 36.41 13.71 0.00
N PRO A 457 37.28 12.90 0.61
CA PRO A 457 38.59 13.36 1.07
C PRO A 457 39.45 13.90 -0.08
N PHE A 458 40.19 14.99 0.16
CA PHE A 458 41.15 15.54 -0.80
C PHE A 458 42.57 15.18 -0.38
N LYS A 459 43.32 14.49 -1.24
CA LYS A 459 44.72 14.06 -0.97
C LYS A 459 44.88 13.35 0.39
N GLY A 460 43.88 12.55 0.78
CA GLY A 460 43.85 11.81 2.04
C GLY A 460 43.41 12.60 3.28
N MET A 461 43.14 13.90 3.14
CA MET A 461 42.59 14.75 4.21
C MET A 461 41.07 14.77 4.15
N VAL A 462 40.41 14.56 5.29
CA VAL A 462 38.95 14.48 5.40
C VAL A 462 38.39 15.85 5.78
N TRP A 463 37.25 16.21 5.19
CA TRP A 463 36.49 17.39 5.56
C TRP A 463 35.85 17.21 6.94
N THR A 464 35.98 18.21 7.81
CA THR A 464 35.41 18.21 9.16
C THR A 464 34.30 19.24 9.27
N GLU A 465 33.21 18.89 9.95
CA GLU A 465 32.09 19.80 10.20
C GLU A 465 32.52 20.98 11.09
N VAL A 466 31.98 22.17 10.83
CA VAL A 466 32.24 23.34 11.67
C VAL A 466 31.56 23.15 13.03
N ALA A 467 32.32 23.31 14.12
CA ALA A 467 31.81 23.18 15.48
C ALA A 467 30.69 24.20 15.76
N GLY A 468 29.54 23.71 16.22
CA GLY A 468 28.32 24.50 16.48
C GLY A 468 27.20 24.29 15.46
N GLU A 469 27.50 23.74 14.27
CA GLU A 469 26.48 23.36 13.27
C GLU A 469 26.00 21.93 13.49
N THR A 470 25.24 21.70 14.57
CA THR A 470 24.71 20.37 14.91
C THR A 470 23.57 19.92 13.99
N GLY A 471 22.98 20.85 13.22
CA GLY A 471 21.75 20.59 12.47
C GLY A 471 20.51 20.47 13.36
N TYR A 472 20.65 20.75 14.66
CA TYR A 472 19.53 20.82 15.59
C TYR A 472 18.88 22.19 15.51
N GLY A 473 17.55 22.19 15.45
CA GLY A 473 16.78 23.42 15.43
C GLY A 473 16.97 24.29 16.66
N THR A 474 16.56 25.57 16.56
CA THR A 474 16.47 26.43 17.76
C THR A 474 15.05 26.41 18.32
N GLY A 475 14.92 26.56 19.65
CA GLY A 475 13.61 26.51 20.32
C GLY A 475 12.95 25.13 20.29
N CYS A 476 13.72 24.06 20.10
CA CYS A 476 13.16 22.72 19.95
C CYS A 476 12.56 22.16 21.22
N VAL A 477 11.44 21.45 21.05
CA VAL A 477 10.92 20.49 22.01
C VAL A 477 11.11 19.09 21.44
N CYS A 478 11.63 18.19 22.27
CA CYS A 478 11.98 16.84 21.83
C CYS A 478 11.25 15.80 22.67
N GLY A 479 10.97 14.65 22.05
CA GLY A 479 10.38 13.50 22.69
C GLY A 479 10.79 12.19 22.02
N ILE A 480 10.49 11.08 22.68
CA ILE A 480 10.71 9.73 22.16
C ILE A 480 9.36 9.03 22.10
N LYS A 481 8.92 8.71 20.89
CA LYS A 481 7.78 7.84 20.63
C LYS A 481 8.23 6.39 20.65
N ALA A 482 7.53 5.57 21.40
CA ALA A 482 7.69 4.13 21.43
C ALA A 482 6.38 3.45 21.06
N GLU A 483 6.42 2.63 20.02
CA GLU A 483 5.27 1.94 19.44
C GLU A 483 5.48 0.44 19.53
N SER A 484 4.55 -0.28 20.18
CA SER A 484 4.65 -1.74 20.29
C SER A 484 4.32 -2.42 18.97
N ILE A 485 5.04 -3.49 18.67
CA ILE A 485 4.64 -4.36 17.57
C ILE A 485 3.35 -5.10 17.93
N TYR A 486 2.56 -5.37 16.90
CA TYR A 486 1.44 -6.30 16.99
C TYR A 486 1.87 -7.63 16.37
N GLU A 487 2.21 -8.62 17.20
CA GLU A 487 2.63 -9.93 16.70
C GLU A 487 1.42 -10.67 16.09
N MET A 488 1.37 -10.74 14.76
CA MET A 488 0.46 -11.64 14.04
C MET A 488 1.27 -12.78 13.45
N ARG A 489 1.27 -13.95 14.11
CA ARG A 489 1.92 -15.14 13.54
C ARG A 489 1.20 -15.56 12.27
N LYS A 490 1.91 -15.44 11.13
CA LYS A 490 1.49 -15.98 9.84
C LYS A 490 1.56 -17.50 9.89
N ALA A 491 0.45 -18.16 10.22
CA ALA A 491 0.35 -19.60 10.14
C ALA A 491 -0.13 -20.01 8.74
N LYS A 492 0.55 -20.99 8.13
CA LYS A 492 -0.02 -21.75 7.01
C LYS A 492 -1.07 -22.72 7.57
N GLU A 493 -2.16 -22.99 6.83
CA GLU A 493 -3.27 -23.86 7.30
C GLU A 493 -2.83 -25.25 7.79
N CYS A 494 -1.65 -25.72 7.37
CA CYS A 494 -1.09 -27.02 7.74
C CYS A 494 -0.56 -27.11 9.19
N PHE A 495 -0.51 -26.01 9.95
CA PHE A 495 -0.13 -26.10 11.36
C PHE A 495 -1.33 -26.59 12.18
N LEU A 496 -1.15 -27.78 12.77
CA LEU A 496 -2.06 -28.46 13.67
C LEU A 496 -2.72 -27.47 14.65
N LYS A 497 -3.98 -27.74 15.04
CA LYS A 497 -4.77 -27.08 16.11
C LYS A 497 -4.09 -27.02 17.50
N GLN A 498 -2.80 -27.31 17.58
CA GLN A 498 -2.01 -27.50 18.79
C GLN A 498 -1.37 -26.22 19.31
N VAL A 499 -1.53 -25.08 18.62
CA VAL A 499 -1.10 -23.78 19.15
C VAL A 499 -2.32 -22.88 19.21
N ALA A 500 -2.70 -22.45 20.42
CA ALA A 500 -3.71 -21.42 20.59
C ALA A 500 -3.27 -20.20 19.77
N TYR A 501 -4.17 -19.69 18.93
CA TYR A 501 -3.88 -18.54 18.09
C TYR A 501 -4.08 -17.29 18.95
N GLU A 502 -2.98 -16.68 19.35
CA GLU A 502 -2.99 -15.57 20.32
C GLU A 502 -2.97 -14.24 19.55
N PHE A 503 -4.08 -13.49 19.62
CA PHE A 503 -4.13 -12.09 19.20
C PHE A 503 -3.81 -11.22 20.41
N GLU A 504 -2.57 -11.22 20.88
CA GLU A 504 -2.18 -10.35 21.97
C GLU A 504 -1.15 -9.32 21.56
N PRO A 505 -1.47 -8.02 21.73
CA PRO A 505 -0.47 -6.98 21.57
C PRO A 505 0.58 -7.06 22.67
N LEU A 506 1.75 -6.52 22.39
CA LEU A 506 2.70 -6.20 23.44
C LEU A 506 2.28 -4.89 24.11
N PHE A 507 2.23 -4.90 25.44
CA PHE A 507 1.97 -3.70 26.24
C PHE A 507 3.28 -3.07 26.68
N ILE A 508 3.36 -1.74 26.61
CA ILE A 508 4.52 -0.96 27.05
C ILE A 508 4.13 -0.08 28.23
N SER A 509 5.06 0.10 29.17
CA SER A 509 5.01 1.15 30.17
C SER A 509 6.39 1.82 30.26
N PHE A 510 6.40 3.14 30.25
CA PHE A 510 7.59 3.95 30.49
C PHE A 510 7.55 4.50 31.91
N SER A 511 8.69 4.45 32.57
CA SER A 511 8.89 5.13 33.84
C SER A 511 10.29 5.72 33.86
N THR A 512 10.39 6.98 34.20
CA THR A 512 11.63 7.71 34.52
C THR A 512 12.04 7.55 35.98
N ARG A 513 11.23 6.80 36.74
CA ARG A 513 11.51 6.38 38.12
C ARG A 513 11.68 4.87 38.17
N ASN A 514 12.43 4.41 39.16
CA ASN A 514 12.47 2.98 39.45
C ASN A 514 11.05 2.49 39.75
N PRO A 515 10.52 1.51 38.99
CA PRO A 515 9.18 0.97 39.21
C PRO A 515 9.08 0.09 40.48
N ASP A 516 10.17 -0.12 41.23
CA ASP A 516 10.13 -0.79 42.54
C ASP A 516 9.36 0.07 43.57
N PRO A 517 8.22 -0.43 44.11
CA PRO A 517 7.41 0.30 45.07
C PRO A 517 8.12 0.58 46.41
N ASN A 518 9.29 -0.01 46.66
CA ASN A 518 10.08 0.19 47.88
C ASN A 518 11.23 1.20 47.72
N ASP A 519 11.44 1.76 46.53
CA ASP A 519 12.52 2.72 46.28
C ASP A 519 12.03 4.17 46.47
N TYR A 520 12.36 4.75 47.62
CA TYR A 520 12.04 6.13 47.98
C TYR A 520 13.13 7.15 47.62
N SER A 521 14.17 6.75 46.87
CA SER A 521 15.36 7.58 46.65
C SER A 521 15.16 8.77 45.69
N VAL A 522 14.02 8.86 44.99
CA VAL A 522 13.84 9.79 43.84
C VAL A 522 12.61 10.70 43.93
N LEU A 523 12.10 10.99 45.13
CA LEU A 523 10.84 11.75 45.31
C LEU A 523 10.89 13.25 44.90
N CYS A 524 12.09 13.81 44.65
CA CYS A 524 12.27 15.27 44.53
C CYS A 524 12.95 15.76 43.23
N GLU A 525 13.15 14.91 42.22
CA GLU A 525 13.72 15.35 40.93
C GLU A 525 12.63 15.70 39.91
N THR A 526 12.90 16.69 39.05
CA THR A 526 12.02 17.08 37.95
C THR A 526 11.92 15.93 36.95
N ASP A 527 10.71 15.43 36.79
CA ASP A 527 10.45 14.25 36.00
C ASP A 527 10.26 14.59 34.52
N VAL A 528 10.77 13.76 33.61
CA VAL A 528 10.47 13.91 32.19
C VAL A 528 9.03 13.41 31.96
N PRO A 529 8.16 14.19 31.29
CA PRO A 529 6.77 13.81 31.14
C PRO A 529 6.62 12.56 30.28
N VAL A 530 5.79 11.61 30.72
CA VAL A 530 5.44 10.40 29.97
C VAL A 530 3.94 10.43 29.66
N THR A 531 3.58 10.28 28.39
CA THR A 531 2.18 10.31 27.92
C THR A 531 1.82 9.01 27.21
N LYS A 532 0.67 8.42 27.57
CA LYS A 532 0.06 7.32 26.79
C LYS A 532 -0.78 7.94 25.66
N VAL A 533 -0.27 7.87 24.44
CA VAL A 533 -0.90 8.49 23.27
C VAL A 533 -1.97 7.59 22.66
N GLN A 534 -1.71 6.28 22.61
CA GLN A 534 -2.63 5.30 22.03
C GLN A 534 -2.69 4.05 22.89
N ASN A 535 -3.91 3.57 23.15
CA ASN A 535 -4.13 2.24 23.72
C ASN A 535 -4.24 1.19 22.61
N VAL A 536 -4.03 -0.09 22.93
CA VAL A 536 -4.12 -1.14 21.91
C VAL A 536 -5.53 -1.21 21.33
N VAL A 537 -5.60 -1.31 20.00
CA VAL A 537 -6.82 -1.62 19.27
C VAL A 537 -6.76 -3.07 18.76
N TYR A 538 -7.69 -3.91 19.21
CA TYR A 538 -7.83 -5.28 18.74
C TYR A 538 -8.44 -5.34 17.32
N PRO A 539 -7.99 -6.29 16.49
CA PRO A 539 -8.50 -6.49 15.14
C PRO A 539 -9.95 -6.98 15.17
N ILE A 540 -10.73 -6.53 14.19
CA ILE A 540 -12.11 -6.98 13.97
C ILE A 540 -12.21 -7.45 12.51
N GLY A 541 -12.89 -8.58 12.29
CA GLY A 541 -13.09 -9.13 10.95
C GLY A 541 -11.88 -9.87 10.37
N TYR A 542 -10.94 -10.32 11.21
CA TYR A 542 -9.77 -11.05 10.73
C TYR A 542 -10.16 -12.40 10.09
N GLY A 543 -9.63 -12.67 8.90
CA GLY A 543 -10.06 -13.79 8.04
C GLY A 543 -10.05 -15.16 8.73
N ARG A 544 -9.14 -15.42 9.66
CA ARG A 544 -9.14 -16.68 10.41
C ARG A 544 -10.32 -16.85 11.37
N VAL A 545 -10.77 -15.77 12.00
CA VAL A 545 -11.98 -15.76 12.84
C VAL A 545 -13.23 -15.96 11.96
N VAL A 546 -13.22 -15.35 10.77
CA VAL A 546 -14.27 -15.56 9.75
C VAL A 546 -14.29 -17.02 9.30
N ALA A 547 -13.13 -17.63 9.06
CA ALA A 547 -13.00 -19.03 8.68
C ALA A 547 -13.57 -19.97 9.74
N ASP A 548 -13.31 -19.72 11.04
CA ASP A 548 -13.89 -20.50 12.12
C ASP A 548 -15.43 -20.39 12.15
N ALA A 549 -15.98 -19.20 11.90
CA ALA A 549 -17.42 -18.99 11.80
C ALA A 549 -18.04 -19.73 10.60
N VAL A 550 -17.37 -19.72 9.44
CA VAL A 550 -17.82 -20.45 8.24
C VAL A 550 -17.72 -21.96 8.43
N ILE A 551 -16.64 -22.47 9.03
CA ILE A 551 -16.50 -23.90 9.36
C ILE A 551 -17.62 -24.34 10.32
N ALA A 552 -17.95 -23.53 11.33
CA ALA A 552 -19.06 -23.80 12.24
C ALA A 552 -20.42 -23.80 11.51
N SER A 553 -20.62 -22.87 10.57
CA SER A 553 -21.82 -22.81 9.71
C SER A 553 -21.97 -24.05 8.82
N ASN A 554 -20.89 -24.51 8.19
CA ASN A 554 -20.90 -25.69 7.32
C ASN A 554 -21.30 -26.98 8.06
N TYR A 555 -21.01 -27.06 9.36
CA TYR A 555 -21.51 -28.16 10.20
C TYR A 555 -23.05 -28.20 10.22
N ASN A 556 -23.70 -27.04 10.34
CA ASN A 556 -25.16 -26.91 10.31
C ASN A 556 -25.76 -27.21 8.92
N PHE A 557 -24.95 -27.18 7.86
CA PHE A 557 -25.31 -27.63 6.52
C PHE A 557 -25.01 -29.13 6.26
N ASN A 558 -24.80 -29.91 7.32
CA ASN A 558 -24.45 -31.34 7.27
C ASN A 558 -23.15 -31.64 6.49
N GLN A 559 -22.14 -30.77 6.61
CA GLN A 559 -20.80 -30.98 6.04
C GLN A 559 -19.70 -31.04 7.11
N PRO A 560 -19.78 -31.97 8.09
CA PRO A 560 -18.84 -32.02 9.22
C PRO A 560 -17.38 -32.35 8.81
N TRP A 561 -17.16 -32.99 7.66
CA TRP A 561 -15.84 -33.36 7.13
C TRP A 561 -15.00 -32.14 6.67
N ILE A 562 -15.61 -30.97 6.47
CA ILE A 562 -14.91 -29.74 6.03
C ILE A 562 -14.13 -29.08 7.19
N LYS A 563 -14.26 -29.59 8.43
CA LYS A 563 -13.56 -29.07 9.61
C LYS A 563 -12.05 -29.36 9.61
N ASN A 564 -11.61 -30.41 8.92
CA ASN A 564 -10.21 -30.82 8.90
C ASN A 564 -9.52 -30.28 7.63
N PRO A 565 -8.47 -29.45 7.75
CA PRO A 565 -7.75 -28.93 6.60
C PRO A 565 -7.23 -30.01 5.66
N ALA A 566 -6.77 -31.15 6.19
CA ALA A 566 -6.27 -32.26 5.37
C ALA A 566 -7.39 -32.94 4.57
N GLU A 567 -8.60 -33.02 5.13
CA GLU A 567 -9.76 -33.55 4.42
C GLU A 567 -10.21 -32.56 3.34
N ARG A 568 -10.25 -31.25 3.64
CA ARG A 568 -10.57 -30.22 2.64
C ARG A 568 -9.63 -30.24 1.44
N ASP A 569 -8.33 -30.35 1.70
CA ASP A 569 -7.30 -30.46 0.65
C ASP A 569 -7.51 -31.72 -0.20
N ALA A 570 -7.77 -32.86 0.44
CA ALA A 570 -8.08 -34.11 -0.26
C ALA A 570 -9.36 -34.04 -1.12
N PHE A 571 -10.30 -33.16 -0.77
CA PHE A 571 -11.54 -32.90 -1.52
C PHE A 571 -11.45 -31.69 -2.45
N GLU A 572 -10.26 -31.08 -2.62
CA GLU A 572 -10.05 -29.86 -3.42
C GLU A 572 -11.01 -28.71 -3.02
N TYR A 573 -11.39 -28.63 -1.75
CA TYR A 573 -12.34 -27.64 -1.24
C TYR A 573 -11.61 -26.47 -0.55
N GLU A 574 -11.86 -25.26 -1.04
CA GLU A 574 -11.39 -24.02 -0.44
C GLU A 574 -12.52 -23.28 0.28
N LEU A 575 -12.21 -22.63 1.40
CA LEU A 575 -13.18 -21.85 2.16
C LEU A 575 -13.54 -20.52 1.48
N GLY A 576 -12.75 -20.07 0.49
CA GLY A 576 -12.93 -18.76 -0.14
C GLY A 576 -12.63 -17.60 0.82
N ILE A 577 -11.76 -17.81 1.80
CA ILE A 577 -11.42 -16.79 2.81
C ILE A 577 -9.91 -16.59 2.79
N ASP A 578 -9.46 -15.36 2.56
CA ASP A 578 -8.09 -14.97 2.85
C ASP A 578 -7.92 -14.93 4.38
N LEU A 579 -7.22 -15.92 4.91
CA LEU A 579 -7.00 -16.07 6.35
C LEU A 579 -6.23 -14.90 6.97
N ASN A 580 -5.45 -14.17 6.17
CA ASN A 580 -4.72 -12.98 6.60
C ASN A 580 -5.46 -11.68 6.25
N GLY A 581 -6.57 -11.78 5.52
CA GLY A 581 -7.40 -10.67 5.09
C GLY A 581 -8.30 -10.14 6.21
N TYR A 582 -9.03 -9.07 5.89
CA TYR A 582 -9.98 -8.42 6.78
C TYR A 582 -11.33 -8.31 6.08
N TYR A 583 -12.40 -8.54 6.84
CA TYR A 583 -13.77 -8.63 6.35
C TYR A 583 -14.71 -7.74 7.14
N ASP A 584 -15.53 -6.97 6.41
CA ASP A 584 -16.70 -6.32 7.00
C ASP A 584 -17.76 -7.38 7.28
N THR A 585 -18.41 -7.27 8.43
CA THR A 585 -19.42 -8.26 8.86
C THR A 585 -20.79 -7.61 8.92
N TYR A 586 -21.74 -8.21 8.22
CA TYR A 586 -23.15 -7.84 8.26
C TYR A 586 -23.96 -8.96 8.90
N ILE A 587 -24.73 -8.65 9.94
CA ILE A 587 -25.50 -9.63 10.71
C ILE A 587 -26.98 -9.33 10.55
N LEU A 588 -27.70 -10.25 9.94
CA LEU A 588 -29.15 -10.21 9.79
C LEU A 588 -29.80 -11.23 10.72
N SER A 589 -30.60 -10.75 11.67
CA SER A 589 -31.38 -11.58 12.58
C SER A 589 -32.85 -11.54 12.18
N TYR A 590 -33.48 -12.69 12.05
CA TYR A 590 -34.88 -12.78 11.62
C TYR A 590 -35.58 -14.03 12.15
N GLU A 591 -36.91 -14.01 12.13
CA GLU A 591 -37.76 -15.09 12.60
C GLU A 591 -38.49 -15.78 11.44
N VAL A 592 -38.58 -17.10 11.51
CA VAL A 592 -39.32 -17.93 10.54
C VAL A 592 -40.36 -18.79 11.25
N GLU A 593 -41.53 -18.89 10.63
CA GLU A 593 -42.56 -19.85 11.00
C GLU A 593 -42.32 -21.15 10.21
N PRO A 594 -42.16 -22.31 10.86
CA PRO A 594 -41.82 -23.57 10.19
C PRO A 594 -42.92 -23.96 9.19
N SER A 595 -42.52 -24.43 8.01
CA SER A 595 -43.42 -24.58 6.86
C SER A 595 -44.33 -25.80 6.89
N GLU A 596 -44.20 -26.73 7.85
CA GLU A 596 -45.10 -27.89 7.94
C GLU A 596 -45.42 -28.29 9.38
N SER A 597 -46.70 -28.54 9.60
CA SER A 597 -47.24 -29.36 10.67
C SER A 597 -46.61 -30.76 10.63
N SER A 598 -45.48 -30.96 11.31
CA SER A 598 -45.17 -32.31 11.79
C SER A 598 -46.14 -32.59 12.95
N ALA A 599 -47.23 -33.26 12.62
CA ALA A 599 -48.19 -33.75 13.59
C ALA A 599 -47.48 -34.53 14.69
N ILE A 600 -47.71 -34.13 15.95
CA ILE A 600 -48.19 -34.95 17.07
C ILE A 600 -47.80 -34.22 18.35
N SER A 601 -48.75 -33.44 18.86
CA SER A 601 -49.06 -33.28 20.28
C SER A 601 -49.98 -32.07 20.39
N GLY A 602 -51.23 -32.28 20.79
CA GLY A 602 -52.27 -31.27 20.96
C GLY A 602 -52.01 -30.28 22.10
N PHE A 603 -50.77 -29.79 22.24
CA PHE A 603 -50.40 -28.70 23.13
C PHE A 603 -49.89 -27.54 22.27
N GLY A 604 -50.76 -26.56 22.07
CA GLY A 604 -50.46 -25.35 21.30
C GLY A 604 -49.19 -24.67 21.80
N THR A 605 -48.16 -24.68 20.97
CA THR A 605 -47.09 -23.68 20.99
C THR A 605 -46.70 -23.41 19.54
N SER A 606 -47.03 -22.22 19.05
CA SER A 606 -46.47 -21.67 17.81
C SER A 606 -44.96 -21.57 17.98
N ARG A 607 -44.21 -22.54 17.45
CA ARG A 607 -42.75 -22.51 17.52
C ARG A 607 -42.25 -21.55 16.45
N VAL A 608 -41.74 -20.40 16.87
CA VAL A 608 -40.98 -19.48 16.02
C VAL A 608 -39.50 -19.87 16.13
N GLU A 609 -38.82 -19.96 15.00
CA GLU A 609 -37.38 -20.23 14.92
C GLU A 609 -36.63 -18.94 14.62
N ALA A 610 -35.56 -18.66 15.36
CA ALA A 610 -34.75 -17.46 15.18
C ALA A 610 -33.46 -17.80 14.44
N PHE A 611 -33.14 -17.02 13.41
CA PHE A 611 -31.94 -17.16 12.60
C PHE A 611 -31.07 -15.92 12.74
N GLU A 612 -29.77 -16.12 12.80
CA GLU A 612 -28.76 -15.07 12.73
C GLU A 612 -27.78 -15.43 11.62
N HIS A 613 -27.81 -14.66 10.55
CA HIS A 613 -26.96 -14.85 9.39
C HIS A 613 -25.88 -13.78 9.37
N ALA A 614 -24.61 -14.20 9.44
CA ALA A 614 -23.45 -13.34 9.26
C ALA A 614 -22.97 -13.43 7.81
N PHE A 615 -22.83 -12.28 7.16
CA PHE A 615 -22.30 -12.12 5.82
C PHE A 615 -20.97 -11.38 5.91
N TYR A 616 -19.91 -11.99 5.39
CA TYR A 616 -18.56 -11.45 5.42
C TYR A 616 -18.14 -11.03 4.02
N PHE A 617 -17.80 -9.75 3.85
CA PHE A 617 -17.29 -9.20 2.59
C PHE A 617 -15.86 -8.73 2.80
N PRO A 618 -14.94 -8.89 1.83
CA PRO A 618 -13.62 -8.26 1.91
C PRO A 618 -13.76 -6.77 2.27
N ALA A 619 -12.92 -6.27 3.18
CA ALA A 619 -13.05 -4.93 3.75
C ALA A 619 -13.25 -3.86 2.65
N GLY A 620 -14.32 -3.09 2.76
CA GLY A 620 -14.71 -2.02 1.83
C GLY A 620 -15.55 -2.47 0.62
N THR A 621 -15.91 -3.75 0.49
CA THR A 621 -16.58 -4.27 -0.71
C THR A 621 -18.06 -4.66 -0.51
N GLY A 622 -18.59 -4.55 0.70
CA GLY A 622 -19.96 -4.96 1.03
C GLY A 622 -21.06 -3.90 0.86
N SER A 623 -20.74 -2.70 0.34
CA SER A 623 -21.67 -1.57 0.30
C SER A 623 -22.93 -1.83 -0.55
N ASP A 624 -22.80 -2.59 -1.62
CA ASP A 624 -23.93 -2.92 -2.49
C ASP A 624 -24.91 -3.87 -1.79
N PHE A 625 -24.40 -4.84 -1.04
CA PHE A 625 -25.21 -5.74 -0.21
C PHE A 625 -25.88 -4.98 0.94
N GLU A 626 -25.15 -4.09 1.61
CA GLU A 626 -25.68 -3.22 2.66
C GLU A 626 -26.85 -2.38 2.12
N THR A 627 -26.65 -1.71 0.99
CA THR A 627 -27.65 -0.85 0.34
C THR A 627 -28.88 -1.65 -0.05
N ALA A 628 -28.70 -2.87 -0.58
CA ALA A 628 -29.81 -3.74 -0.98
C ALA A 628 -30.66 -4.19 0.22
N ILE A 629 -30.03 -4.59 1.34
CA ILE A 629 -30.75 -4.99 2.56
C ILE A 629 -31.41 -3.78 3.23
N ASN A 630 -30.74 -2.63 3.30
CA ASN A 630 -31.35 -1.39 3.80
C ASN A 630 -32.60 -1.02 2.98
N GLY A 631 -32.51 -1.12 1.65
CA GLY A 631 -33.64 -0.91 0.74
C GLY A 631 -34.79 -1.90 0.98
N PHE A 632 -34.47 -3.18 1.19
CA PHE A 632 -35.47 -4.21 1.53
C PHE A 632 -36.24 -3.89 2.82
N LEU A 633 -35.50 -3.51 3.88
CA LEU A 633 -36.09 -3.22 5.19
C LEU A 633 -36.97 -1.96 5.13
N ALA A 634 -36.49 -0.92 4.45
CA ALA A 634 -37.24 0.32 4.24
C ALA A 634 -38.52 0.09 3.44
N ALA A 635 -38.45 -0.69 2.35
CA ALA A 635 -39.62 -0.99 1.50
C ALA A 635 -40.70 -1.82 2.24
N ASN A 636 -40.33 -2.50 3.32
CA ASN A 636 -41.22 -3.37 4.10
C ASN A 636 -41.66 -2.79 5.44
N ASN A 637 -41.35 -1.52 5.72
CA ASN A 637 -41.63 -0.86 6.99
C ASN A 637 -41.15 -1.70 8.19
N SER A 638 -39.93 -2.24 8.12
CA SER A 638 -39.30 -2.93 9.25
C SER A 638 -39.00 -1.91 10.36
N ASP A 639 -39.23 -2.28 11.62
CA ASP A 639 -38.91 -1.44 12.80
C ASP A 639 -37.41 -1.50 13.19
N VAL A 640 -36.57 -2.07 12.33
CA VAL A 640 -35.14 -2.27 12.58
C VAL A 640 -34.33 -1.11 12.00
N ASP A 641 -33.37 -0.62 12.78
CA ASP A 641 -32.46 0.45 12.36
C ASP A 641 -31.64 0.04 11.11
N LEU A 642 -31.57 0.96 10.15
CA LEU A 642 -30.70 0.83 8.98
C LEU A 642 -29.24 1.06 9.39
N VAL A 643 -28.32 0.36 8.74
CA VAL A 643 -26.89 0.43 9.07
C VAL A 643 -26.12 1.17 7.99
N SER A 644 -24.97 1.74 8.35
CA SER A 644 -24.00 2.31 7.40
C SER A 644 -22.61 2.29 8.03
N ILE A 645 -21.61 1.68 7.38
CA ILE A 645 -20.24 1.52 7.91
C ILE A 645 -19.10 1.91 6.97
#